data_AF-A0A7V3EL29-F1
#
_entry.id   AF-A0A7V3EL29-F1
#
_cell.length_a   1.000
_cell.length_b   1.000
_cell.length_c   1.000
_cell.angle_alpha   90.00
_cell.angle_beta   90.00
_cell.angle_gamma   90.00
#
_symmetry.space_group_name_H-M   'P 1'
#
loop_
_entity.id
_entity.type
_entity.pdbx_description
1 polymer ?
#
loop_
_entity_poly.entity_id
_entity_poly.type
_entity_poly.pdbx_seq_one_letter_code
_entity_poly.pdbx_strand_id
1 'polypeptide(L)'
;MPLLGHWTDSACGAETETPAFTVLFTAEAHGALLPCDCPLQSLGGVARRATAIGRFRERGPVLLVDAGHWAAGGLYDEDSDGDPRRDALRTELMARAMALMKYDAVVPPSGTDTVAGAATFPRPFPDAVFPEALRPSLLRQPLRVPMGNCEVVVEDSSTAGSSRKIESADGESGAEPGRFRVLLSSEGEEGTTAMARNGYDLAINAGRKSSTRSSWAAGQAVVANFDYQAQRLGVAEVFRLPEARKDENRRYWDIRVRFVPLTKEIPDDPQVSALLQPHLETLRKKGKRRLPVEVFIAAECPYWNELAPDLGRIAKELGDRIDMRPHFFVGRTAEGAIRAPRGDRELQESRVQVLVLRYYPERFWDWLAWRAKNRERPWEDGAKELGLIRARLAGALAAGEADSILGQDALLAQRRQVRATPTLIVGNRFYDGETERLQLLRVFCGLLDEPRPDICRTVPACFNDAQCRQRGVVGRCLDAGTAQARCDRSRKAVPVPAVVLVEREALHDRHERILETLLNWLPGLEWRVLDPGEGEGKELAERVCPERYPAVLLDPVAKTEVDFRKNLGDVTDERGGWLTLKPAATGASRIVARTRMPGRADLFLSRFSRMGQEALEVALAPRGPQPEPELRIHDALYWQESLQPDGTVRRDLASRNGLAELQEAAIAAAVRQLAPEKLASYLRERGKRRGSLFWDRALQEAGIDVSAVRLLVEGPGETGFDETIRKTLGAEADLLAELKAAGEVILLAENCEVVPVRSREELAECLERIGGRRGASAATGNAPPDRTKATGGPVPSRSSP
;
A
#
# COMPACT_ATOMS: atom_id res chain seq x y z
N MET A 1 -18.32 -40.63 44.03
CA MET A 1 -19.01 -39.42 44.54
C MET A 1 -18.12 -38.21 44.26
N PRO A 2 -18.69 -37.11 43.75
CA PRO A 2 -18.68 -36.80 42.31
C PRO A 2 -18.11 -35.38 42.04
N LEU A 3 -17.85 -34.88 40.83
CA LEU A 3 -18.75 -34.81 39.66
C LEU A 3 -17.99 -34.78 38.32
N LEU A 4 -18.28 -35.78 37.50
CA LEU A 4 -18.31 -35.71 36.05
C LEU A 4 -19.41 -34.73 35.64
N GLY A 5 -19.03 -33.61 35.03
CA GLY A 5 -19.96 -32.66 34.40
C GLY A 5 -20.07 -32.99 32.91
N HIS A 6 -21.21 -33.56 32.53
CA HIS A 6 -21.66 -33.68 31.15
C HIS A 6 -21.65 -32.29 30.48
N TRP A 7 -20.92 -32.15 29.37
CA TRP A 7 -21.16 -31.08 28.42
C TRP A 7 -22.46 -31.42 27.69
N THR A 8 -23.57 -30.98 28.25
CA THR A 8 -24.82 -30.86 27.49
C THR A 8 -24.68 -29.68 26.56
N ASP A 9 -24.79 -29.96 25.26
CA ASP A 9 -25.03 -28.99 24.20
C ASP A 9 -26.08 -27.99 24.64
N SER A 10 -25.64 -26.77 24.95
CA SER A 10 -26.50 -25.60 24.97
C SER A 10 -26.10 -24.77 23.76
N ALA A 11 -26.80 -25.06 22.66
CA ALA A 11 -26.73 -24.35 21.41
C ALA A 11 -27.03 -22.86 21.62
N CYS A 12 -25.98 -22.04 21.56
CA CYS A 12 -26.09 -20.65 21.14
C CYS A 12 -25.68 -20.64 19.66
N GLY A 13 -26.65 -20.91 18.79
CA GLY A 13 -26.46 -21.02 17.35
C GLY A 13 -26.12 -19.66 16.72
N ALA A 14 -24.83 -19.40 16.53
CA ALA A 14 -24.41 -18.83 15.27
C ALA A 14 -24.22 -20.04 14.34
N GLU A 15 -25.18 -20.30 13.45
CA GLU A 15 -24.94 -21.25 12.36
C GLU A 15 -23.65 -20.81 11.66
N THR A 16 -22.61 -21.65 11.72
CA THR A 16 -21.41 -21.45 10.91
C THR A 16 -21.83 -21.63 9.46
N GLU A 17 -22.23 -20.54 8.81
CA GLU A 17 -22.55 -20.53 7.38
C GLU A 17 -21.41 -21.23 6.64
N THR A 18 -21.73 -22.28 5.89
CA THR A 18 -20.76 -22.99 5.05
C THR A 18 -20.69 -22.27 3.71
N PRO A 19 -19.49 -21.97 3.18
CA PRO A 19 -19.38 -21.33 1.88
C PRO A 19 -19.96 -22.23 0.78
N ALA A 20 -20.60 -21.62 -0.22
CA ALA A 20 -21.09 -22.32 -1.40
C ALA A 20 -19.93 -22.97 -2.17
N PHE A 21 -18.81 -22.26 -2.26
CA PHE A 21 -17.51 -22.75 -2.73
C PHE A 21 -16.41 -21.79 -2.26
N THR A 22 -15.16 -22.23 -2.38
CA THR A 22 -13.98 -21.41 -2.04
C THR A 22 -13.13 -21.17 -3.27
N VAL A 23 -12.71 -19.93 -3.52
CA VAL A 23 -11.68 -19.60 -4.51
C VAL A 23 -10.35 -19.48 -3.78
N LEU A 24 -9.44 -20.42 -4.00
CA LEU A 24 -8.05 -20.34 -3.57
C LEU A 24 -7.25 -19.68 -4.69
N PHE A 25 -6.38 -18.72 -4.34
CA PHE A 25 -5.64 -17.99 -5.34
C PHE A 25 -4.19 -17.70 -4.94
N THR A 26 -3.34 -17.64 -5.96
CA THR A 26 -1.97 -17.12 -5.91
C THR A 26 -1.72 -16.09 -7.01
N ALA A 27 -0.69 -15.27 -6.83
CA ALA A 27 -0.14 -14.38 -7.84
C ALA A 27 1.27 -13.95 -7.38
N GLU A 28 2.09 -13.41 -8.29
CA GLU A 28 3.45 -12.93 -7.98
C GLU A 28 4.31 -13.99 -7.27
N ALA A 29 4.16 -15.26 -7.64
CA ALA A 29 4.90 -16.34 -6.99
C ALA A 29 6.39 -16.34 -7.39
N HIS A 30 6.73 -15.80 -8.56
CA HIS A 30 8.11 -15.60 -9.04
C HIS A 30 9.05 -16.83 -8.90
N GLY A 31 8.54 -18.04 -9.11
CA GLY A 31 9.33 -19.26 -8.92
C GLY A 31 9.84 -19.46 -7.49
N ALA A 32 9.16 -18.92 -6.48
CA ALA A 32 9.44 -19.18 -5.06
C ALA A 32 9.01 -20.60 -4.68
N LEU A 33 9.87 -21.57 -4.99
CA LEU A 33 9.64 -23.00 -4.74
C LEU A 33 9.88 -23.37 -3.29
N LEU A 34 10.93 -22.82 -2.69
CA LEU A 34 11.31 -23.07 -1.30
C LEU A 34 10.68 -22.00 -0.40
N PRO A 35 10.50 -22.31 0.91
CA PRO A 35 10.14 -21.29 1.87
C PRO A 35 11.18 -20.16 1.90
N CYS A 36 10.73 -18.93 2.10
CA CYS A 36 11.63 -17.78 2.17
C CYS A 36 12.52 -17.83 3.41
N ASP A 37 13.71 -17.22 3.30
CA ASP A 37 14.59 -16.89 4.43
C ASP A 37 14.12 -15.61 5.14
N CYS A 38 12.79 -15.45 5.31
CA CYS A 38 12.23 -14.22 5.84
C CYS A 38 12.68 -14.01 7.30
N PRO A 39 13.03 -12.77 7.69
CA PRO A 39 13.47 -12.45 9.05
C PRO A 39 12.42 -12.76 10.12
N LEU A 40 11.15 -12.90 9.72
CA LEU A 40 10.03 -13.06 10.63
C LEU A 40 9.60 -14.48 10.92
N GLN A 41 9.65 -15.35 9.93
CA GLN A 41 9.44 -16.79 9.98
C GLN A 41 9.53 -17.30 8.57
N SER A 42 9.94 -18.54 8.42
CA SER A 42 9.92 -19.20 7.12
C SER A 42 8.45 -19.28 6.66
N LEU A 43 8.12 -18.50 5.65
CA LEU A 43 6.82 -18.49 4.98
C LEU A 43 6.94 -19.03 3.56
N GLY A 44 5.81 -19.36 2.95
CA GLY A 44 5.76 -19.84 1.57
C GLY A 44 6.25 -21.27 1.40
N GLY A 45 6.82 -21.55 0.24
CA GLY A 45 7.18 -22.89 -0.19
C GLY A 45 6.00 -23.61 -0.85
N VAL A 46 6.25 -24.12 -2.06
CA VAL A 46 5.19 -24.74 -2.87
C VAL A 46 4.71 -26.07 -2.27
N ALA A 47 5.55 -26.77 -1.51
CA ALA A 47 5.17 -27.99 -0.80
C ALA A 47 4.17 -27.72 0.35
N ARG A 48 4.38 -26.67 1.15
CA ARG A 48 3.40 -26.25 2.19
C ARG A 48 2.10 -25.77 1.56
N ARG A 49 2.21 -25.04 0.44
CA ARG A 49 1.05 -24.59 -0.33
C ARG A 49 0.18 -25.76 -0.77
N ALA A 50 0.78 -26.82 -1.29
CA ALA A 50 0.07 -28.04 -1.70
C ALA A 50 -0.71 -28.67 -0.55
N THR A 51 -0.08 -28.82 0.63
CA THR A 51 -0.76 -29.32 1.84
C THR A 51 -1.93 -28.42 2.25
N ALA A 52 -1.74 -27.10 2.24
CA ALA A 52 -2.79 -26.14 2.59
C ALA A 52 -3.99 -26.25 1.63
N ILE A 53 -3.74 -26.32 0.32
CA ILE A 53 -4.76 -26.54 -0.71
C ILE A 53 -5.52 -27.85 -0.47
N GLY A 54 -4.81 -28.94 -0.18
CA GLY A 54 -5.42 -30.24 0.15
C GLY A 54 -6.44 -30.14 1.28
N ARG A 55 -6.05 -29.48 2.39
CA ARG A 55 -6.94 -29.25 3.56
C ARG A 55 -8.18 -28.43 3.23
N PHE A 56 -8.12 -27.52 2.26
CA PHE A 56 -9.30 -26.76 1.82
C PHE A 56 -10.22 -27.60 0.93
N ARG A 57 -9.66 -28.44 0.06
CA ARG A 57 -10.45 -29.37 -0.79
C ARG A 57 -11.22 -30.39 0.03
N GLU A 58 -10.71 -30.79 1.19
CA GLU A 58 -11.42 -31.67 2.13
C GLU A 58 -12.67 -31.01 2.75
N ARG A 59 -12.76 -29.68 2.74
CA ARG A 59 -13.86 -28.92 3.37
C ARG A 59 -15.01 -28.61 2.41
N GLY A 60 -14.79 -28.73 1.10
CA GLY A 60 -15.82 -28.42 0.11
C GLY A 60 -15.28 -28.10 -1.28
N PRO A 61 -16.15 -27.62 -2.19
CA PRO A 61 -15.78 -27.26 -3.55
C PRO A 61 -14.76 -26.11 -3.57
N VAL A 62 -13.68 -26.30 -4.32
CA VAL A 62 -12.56 -25.35 -4.44
C VAL A 62 -12.29 -25.06 -5.90
N LEU A 63 -12.20 -23.77 -6.25
CA LEU A 63 -11.58 -23.28 -7.47
C LEU A 63 -10.17 -22.80 -7.13
N LEU A 64 -9.14 -23.33 -7.78
CA LEU A 64 -7.75 -22.94 -7.57
C LEU A 64 -7.20 -22.19 -8.79
N VAL A 65 -6.84 -20.93 -8.60
CA VAL A 65 -6.40 -20.05 -9.70
C VAL A 65 -5.07 -19.34 -9.43
N ASP A 66 -4.34 -18.97 -10.48
CA ASP A 66 -3.17 -18.09 -10.40
C ASP A 66 -3.33 -16.88 -11.33
N ALA A 67 -3.19 -15.67 -10.77
CA ALA A 67 -3.41 -14.42 -11.50
C ALA A 67 -2.17 -13.87 -12.24
N GLY A 68 -1.06 -14.59 -12.25
CA GLY A 68 0.10 -14.27 -13.09
C GLY A 68 1.40 -14.03 -12.31
N HIS A 69 2.47 -13.82 -13.08
CA HIS A 69 3.85 -13.63 -12.60
C HIS A 69 4.38 -14.75 -11.69
N TRP A 70 3.95 -15.99 -11.93
CA TRP A 70 4.40 -17.16 -11.18
C TRP A 70 5.77 -17.72 -11.65
N ALA A 71 6.21 -17.37 -12.85
CA ALA A 71 7.48 -17.83 -13.43
C ALA A 71 8.71 -17.15 -12.79
N ALA A 72 9.85 -17.83 -12.82
CA ALA A 72 11.12 -17.30 -12.31
C ALA A 72 11.83 -16.42 -13.33
N GLY A 73 12.83 -15.65 -12.87
CA GLY A 73 13.63 -14.77 -13.72
C GLY A 73 12.91 -13.48 -14.12
N GLY A 74 11.74 -13.25 -13.54
CA GLY A 74 10.97 -12.03 -13.70
C GLY A 74 11.59 -10.85 -12.98
N LEU A 75 11.07 -9.67 -13.32
CA LEU A 75 11.60 -8.44 -12.78
C LEU A 75 11.48 -8.37 -11.27
N TYR A 76 10.40 -8.89 -10.70
CA TYR A 76 10.20 -8.94 -9.27
C TYR A 76 10.59 -10.30 -8.68
N ASP A 77 11.44 -11.09 -9.36
CA ASP A 77 11.98 -12.33 -8.77
C ASP A 77 13.24 -12.02 -7.95
N GLU A 78 13.08 -11.96 -6.63
CA GLU A 78 14.18 -11.74 -5.68
C GLU A 78 15.17 -12.91 -5.59
N ASP A 79 14.76 -14.12 -5.98
CA ASP A 79 15.56 -15.34 -5.85
C ASP A 79 16.32 -15.69 -7.13
N SER A 80 16.05 -14.97 -8.24
CA SER A 80 16.85 -15.04 -9.46
C SER A 80 18.25 -14.46 -9.20
N ASP A 81 19.26 -15.22 -9.60
CA ASP A 81 20.66 -14.81 -9.64
C ASP A 81 21.08 -14.32 -11.03
N GLY A 82 20.12 -14.26 -11.97
CA GLY A 82 20.34 -13.93 -13.37
C GLY A 82 20.86 -15.09 -14.23
N ASP A 83 20.96 -16.32 -13.71
CA ASP A 83 21.29 -17.51 -14.52
C ASP A 83 20.02 -18.03 -15.23
N PRO A 84 19.93 -17.91 -16.58
CA PRO A 84 18.75 -18.33 -17.32
C PRO A 84 18.46 -19.84 -17.19
N ARG A 85 19.48 -20.67 -16.92
CA ARG A 85 19.28 -22.12 -16.76
C ARG A 85 18.61 -22.45 -15.42
N ARG A 86 19.01 -21.76 -14.35
CA ARG A 86 18.39 -21.92 -13.03
C ARG A 86 16.96 -21.39 -13.03
N ASP A 87 16.72 -20.24 -13.65
CA ASP A 87 15.36 -19.68 -13.74
C ASP A 87 14.44 -20.52 -14.63
N ALA A 88 14.95 -21.10 -15.72
CA ALA A 88 14.21 -22.08 -16.51
C ALA A 88 13.82 -23.32 -15.68
N LEU A 89 14.77 -23.89 -14.92
CA LEU A 89 14.50 -25.01 -14.02
C LEU A 89 13.46 -24.65 -12.94
N ARG A 90 13.58 -23.47 -12.32
CA ARG A 90 12.62 -23.01 -11.30
C ARG A 90 11.23 -22.85 -11.88
N THR A 91 11.13 -22.29 -13.08
CA THR A 91 9.85 -22.13 -13.80
C THR A 91 9.25 -23.50 -14.15
N GLU A 92 10.05 -24.43 -14.64
CA GLU A 92 9.61 -25.80 -14.96
C GLU A 92 9.09 -26.53 -13.71
N LEU A 93 9.86 -26.49 -12.61
CA LEU A 93 9.46 -27.13 -11.35
C LEU A 93 8.21 -26.48 -10.76
N MET A 94 8.05 -25.16 -10.88
CA MET A 94 6.83 -24.46 -10.45
C MET A 94 5.64 -24.95 -11.28
N ALA A 95 5.79 -25.02 -12.60
CA ALA A 95 4.74 -25.52 -13.48
C ALA A 95 4.32 -26.97 -13.16
N ARG A 96 5.30 -27.85 -12.89
CA ARG A 96 5.04 -29.24 -12.47
C ARG A 96 4.34 -29.29 -11.11
N ALA A 97 4.76 -28.46 -10.15
CA ALA A 97 4.11 -28.38 -8.85
C ALA A 97 2.67 -27.86 -8.95
N MET A 98 2.41 -26.86 -9.80
CA MET A 98 1.04 -26.37 -10.10
C MET A 98 0.17 -27.46 -10.72
N ALA A 99 0.73 -28.29 -11.60
CA ALA A 99 0.01 -29.45 -12.15
C ALA A 99 -0.31 -30.49 -11.07
N LEU A 100 0.64 -30.82 -10.17
CA LEU A 100 0.40 -31.71 -9.02
C LEU A 100 -0.68 -31.17 -8.08
N MET A 101 -0.67 -29.86 -7.85
CA MET A 101 -1.69 -29.16 -7.06
C MET A 101 -3.01 -29.01 -7.82
N LYS A 102 -3.10 -29.38 -9.10
CA LYS A 102 -4.30 -29.29 -9.94
C LYS A 102 -4.89 -27.88 -9.95
N TYR A 103 -4.13 -26.89 -10.40
CA TYR A 103 -4.67 -25.56 -10.67
C TYR A 103 -5.74 -25.65 -11.78
N ASP A 104 -6.85 -24.94 -11.60
CA ASP A 104 -7.96 -24.91 -12.57
C ASP A 104 -7.71 -23.85 -13.65
N ALA A 105 -7.19 -22.67 -13.27
CA ALA A 105 -6.83 -21.60 -14.20
C ALA A 105 -5.51 -20.93 -13.80
N VAL A 106 -4.64 -20.69 -14.78
CA VAL A 106 -3.34 -20.04 -14.59
C VAL A 106 -3.13 -19.03 -15.70
N VAL A 107 -2.91 -17.76 -15.34
CA VAL A 107 -2.50 -16.75 -16.30
C VAL A 107 -1.10 -17.11 -16.84
N PRO A 108 -0.92 -17.23 -18.16
CA PRO A 108 0.36 -17.59 -18.74
C PRO A 108 1.40 -16.50 -18.49
N PRO A 109 2.69 -16.85 -18.36
CA PRO A 109 3.76 -15.87 -18.22
C PRO A 109 3.75 -14.88 -19.39
N SER A 110 3.83 -13.59 -19.07
CA SER A 110 3.84 -12.52 -20.04
C SER A 110 5.27 -12.05 -20.35
N GLY A 111 5.43 -11.24 -21.40
CA GLY A 111 6.74 -10.75 -21.80
C GLY A 111 7.44 -9.79 -20.81
N THR A 112 6.76 -9.34 -19.75
CA THR A 112 7.34 -8.57 -18.64
C THR A 112 7.94 -9.47 -17.54
N ASP A 113 7.69 -10.77 -17.61
CA ASP A 113 8.05 -11.76 -16.59
C ASP A 113 9.47 -12.31 -16.79
N THR A 114 10.27 -11.68 -17.66
CA THR A 114 11.63 -12.10 -17.98
C THR A 114 12.57 -10.89 -18.02
N VAL A 115 13.66 -10.94 -17.26
CA VAL A 115 14.72 -9.93 -17.31
C VAL A 115 15.22 -9.76 -18.76
N ALA A 116 15.33 -8.49 -19.20
CA ALA A 116 16.03 -8.10 -20.41
C ALA A 116 17.49 -8.61 -20.34
N GLY A 117 17.71 -9.75 -21.00
CA GLY A 117 18.90 -10.59 -20.89
C GLY A 117 18.62 -12.05 -21.26
N ALA A 118 17.39 -12.52 -21.09
CA ALA A 118 16.91 -13.80 -21.63
C ALA A 118 16.60 -13.68 -23.13
N ALA A 119 17.62 -13.41 -23.96
CA ALA A 119 17.53 -13.57 -25.42
C ALA A 119 17.35 -15.04 -25.86
N THR A 120 17.14 -15.97 -24.93
CA THR A 120 17.01 -17.40 -25.18
C THR A 120 15.58 -17.94 -25.13
N PHE A 121 14.59 -17.15 -24.70
CA PHE A 121 13.19 -17.54 -24.86
C PHE A 121 12.52 -16.63 -25.89
N PRO A 122 12.33 -17.10 -27.14
CA PRO A 122 11.51 -16.37 -28.10
C PRO A 122 10.11 -16.19 -27.51
N ARG A 123 9.55 -14.99 -27.62
CA ARG A 123 8.11 -14.79 -27.42
C ARG A 123 7.37 -15.46 -28.60
N PRO A 124 6.24 -16.13 -28.37
CA PRO A 124 5.71 -16.60 -27.08
C PRO A 124 6.44 -17.86 -26.58
N PHE A 125 6.39 -18.14 -25.25
CA PHE A 125 6.84 -19.42 -24.69
C PHE A 125 6.20 -20.56 -25.50
N PRO A 126 6.98 -21.42 -26.19
CA PRO A 126 6.39 -22.52 -26.92
C PRO A 126 5.72 -23.48 -25.92
N ASP A 127 4.55 -24.03 -26.29
CA ASP A 127 3.77 -24.97 -25.46
C ASP A 127 4.61 -26.13 -24.89
N ALA A 128 5.69 -26.46 -25.61
CA ALA A 128 6.72 -27.42 -25.21
C ALA A 128 7.38 -27.15 -23.84
N VAL A 129 7.37 -25.90 -23.35
CA VAL A 129 7.98 -25.52 -22.06
C VAL A 129 7.09 -25.88 -20.86
N PHE A 130 5.77 -25.97 -21.07
CA PHE A 130 4.85 -26.33 -19.99
C PHE A 130 4.67 -27.85 -19.95
N PRO A 131 4.67 -28.46 -18.74
CA PRO A 131 4.28 -29.86 -18.57
C PRO A 131 2.91 -30.09 -19.21
N GLU A 132 2.75 -31.21 -19.91
CA GLU A 132 1.50 -31.55 -20.60
C GLU A 132 0.29 -31.46 -19.66
N ALA A 133 0.48 -31.82 -18.39
CA ALA A 133 -0.55 -31.75 -17.34
C ALA A 133 -0.98 -30.33 -16.93
N LEU A 134 -0.16 -29.29 -17.13
CA LEU A 134 -0.53 -27.90 -16.81
C LEU A 134 -1.18 -27.17 -17.99
N ARG A 135 -0.90 -27.61 -19.23
CA ARG A 135 -1.40 -26.93 -20.45
C ARG A 135 -2.92 -26.71 -20.45
N PRO A 136 -3.78 -27.65 -19.98
CA PRO A 136 -5.22 -27.43 -19.94
C PRO A 136 -5.65 -26.29 -19.01
N SER A 137 -4.86 -26.00 -17.98
CA SER A 137 -5.12 -24.96 -16.99
C SER A 137 -4.64 -23.57 -17.44
N LEU A 138 -3.88 -23.46 -18.55
CA LEU A 138 -3.43 -22.16 -19.06
C LEU A 138 -4.63 -21.40 -19.62
N LEU A 139 -4.92 -20.24 -19.02
CA LEU A 139 -6.10 -19.45 -19.36
C LEU A 139 -5.88 -18.69 -20.68
N ARG A 140 -6.24 -19.34 -21.79
CA ARG A 140 -6.17 -18.78 -23.16
C ARG A 140 -7.51 -18.29 -23.69
N GLN A 141 -8.59 -18.75 -23.05
CA GLN A 141 -9.98 -18.45 -23.33
C GLN A 141 -10.75 -18.52 -22.00
N PRO A 142 -11.92 -17.88 -21.89
CA PRO A 142 -12.73 -17.97 -20.69
C PRO A 142 -12.98 -19.43 -20.26
N LEU A 143 -12.67 -19.76 -19.00
CA LEU A 143 -12.91 -21.08 -18.42
C LEU A 143 -14.28 -21.10 -17.73
N ARG A 144 -15.05 -22.14 -17.95
CA ARG A 144 -16.35 -22.37 -17.28
C ARG A 144 -16.24 -23.59 -16.37
N VAL A 145 -16.46 -23.41 -15.07
CA VAL A 145 -16.35 -24.47 -14.06
C VAL A 145 -17.68 -24.58 -13.30
N PRO A 146 -18.34 -25.75 -13.31
CA PRO A 146 -19.52 -25.97 -12.48
C PRO A 146 -19.12 -26.11 -11.01
N MET A 147 -19.65 -25.24 -10.15
CA MET A 147 -19.48 -25.26 -8.69
C MET A 147 -20.85 -25.42 -8.02
N GLY A 148 -21.28 -26.68 -7.87
CA GLY A 148 -22.64 -26.99 -7.40
C GLY A 148 -23.69 -26.50 -8.38
N ASN A 149 -24.60 -25.63 -7.93
CA ASN A 149 -25.65 -25.02 -8.75
C ASN A 149 -25.22 -23.66 -9.37
N CYS A 150 -23.92 -23.39 -9.42
CA CYS A 150 -23.37 -22.16 -9.97
C CYS A 150 -22.37 -22.46 -11.09
N GLU A 151 -22.46 -21.74 -12.21
CA GLU A 151 -21.40 -21.71 -13.23
C GLU A 151 -20.40 -20.59 -12.89
N VAL A 152 -19.15 -20.96 -12.61
CA VAL A 152 -18.06 -20.00 -12.44
C VAL A 152 -17.39 -19.75 -13.78
N VAL A 153 -17.28 -18.50 -14.20
CA VAL A 153 -16.58 -18.07 -15.41
C VAL A 153 -15.30 -17.35 -15.02
N VAL A 154 -14.15 -17.86 -15.42
CA VAL A 154 -12.83 -17.28 -15.15
C VAL A 154 -12.27 -16.66 -16.43
N GLU A 155 -11.87 -15.40 -16.35
CA GLU A 155 -11.30 -14.60 -17.46
C GLU A 155 -10.00 -13.94 -17.00
N ASP A 156 -9.09 -13.64 -17.93
CA ASP A 156 -7.91 -12.79 -17.67
C ASP A 156 -8.06 -11.42 -18.33
N SER A 157 -7.13 -10.49 -18.06
CA SER A 157 -7.15 -9.17 -18.68
C SER A 157 -7.13 -9.18 -20.21
N SER A 158 -6.53 -10.19 -20.84
CA SER A 158 -6.42 -10.30 -22.31
C SER A 158 -7.70 -10.85 -22.98
N THR A 159 -8.45 -11.68 -22.27
CA THR A 159 -9.73 -12.27 -22.70
C THR A 159 -10.94 -11.47 -22.20
N ALA A 160 -10.73 -10.52 -21.30
CA ALA A 160 -11.76 -9.62 -20.77
C ALA A 160 -12.54 -8.92 -21.90
N GLY A 161 -13.84 -9.22 -22.01
CA GLY A 161 -14.73 -8.64 -23.02
C GLY A 161 -14.93 -9.48 -24.29
N SER A 162 -14.19 -10.58 -24.47
CA SER A 162 -14.47 -11.56 -25.53
C SER A 162 -15.83 -12.25 -25.35
N SER A 163 -16.21 -12.49 -24.10
CA SER A 163 -17.51 -12.97 -23.63
C SER A 163 -18.67 -12.03 -24.00
N ARG A 164 -18.48 -10.70 -23.90
CA ARG A 164 -19.51 -9.71 -24.29
C ARG A 164 -19.85 -9.71 -25.78
N LYS A 165 -18.91 -10.08 -26.66
CA LYS A 165 -19.16 -10.17 -28.12
C LYS A 165 -19.93 -11.42 -28.52
N ILE A 166 -19.91 -12.46 -27.69
CA ILE A 166 -20.75 -13.66 -27.87
C ILE A 166 -22.16 -13.37 -27.34
N GLU A 167 -22.28 -12.57 -26.28
CA GLU A 167 -23.55 -12.20 -25.64
C GLU A 167 -24.36 -11.11 -26.38
N SER A 168 -23.80 -10.43 -27.39
CA SER A 168 -24.59 -9.48 -28.22
C SER A 168 -25.51 -10.16 -29.24
N ALA A 169 -25.51 -11.49 -29.32
CA ALA A 169 -26.46 -12.25 -30.16
C ALA A 169 -27.77 -12.59 -29.44
N ASP A 170 -27.72 -12.77 -28.10
CA ASP A 170 -28.88 -13.07 -27.26
C ASP A 170 -28.98 -11.99 -26.18
N GLY A 171 -29.78 -10.96 -26.45
CA GLY A 171 -29.86 -9.77 -25.63
C GLY A 171 -30.38 -10.05 -24.21
N GLU A 172 -29.52 -9.85 -23.21
CA GLU A 172 -29.80 -9.24 -21.91
C GLU A 172 -28.51 -9.21 -21.07
N SER A 173 -27.87 -8.04 -20.93
CA SER A 173 -26.63 -7.86 -20.14
C SER A 173 -26.93 -7.67 -18.64
N GLY A 174 -27.65 -8.61 -18.04
CA GLY A 174 -27.95 -8.64 -16.60
C GLY A 174 -27.26 -9.81 -15.92
N ALA A 175 -26.83 -9.64 -14.66
CA ALA A 175 -26.35 -10.73 -13.82
C ALA A 175 -27.42 -11.82 -13.69
N GLU A 176 -27.24 -12.95 -14.39
CA GLU A 176 -28.14 -14.09 -14.35
C GLU A 176 -28.02 -14.83 -13.00
N PRO A 177 -29.14 -15.24 -12.37
CA PRO A 177 -29.11 -16.06 -11.16
C PRO A 177 -28.40 -17.40 -11.43
N GLY A 178 -27.23 -17.60 -10.84
CA GLY A 178 -26.46 -18.86 -10.98
C GLY A 178 -25.10 -18.72 -11.66
N ARG A 179 -24.67 -17.52 -12.04
CA ARG A 179 -23.34 -17.27 -12.61
C ARG A 179 -22.44 -16.48 -11.65
N PHE A 180 -21.15 -16.84 -11.60
CA PHE A 180 -20.13 -16.13 -10.82
C PHE A 180 -18.93 -15.83 -11.69
N ARG A 181 -18.55 -14.56 -11.84
CA ARG A 181 -17.48 -14.14 -12.76
C ARG A 181 -16.21 -13.76 -11.99
N VAL A 182 -15.10 -14.40 -12.34
CA VAL A 182 -13.77 -14.18 -11.78
C VAL A 182 -12.86 -13.53 -12.83
N LEU A 183 -12.28 -12.38 -12.49
CA LEU A 183 -11.22 -11.74 -13.28
C LEU A 183 -9.85 -12.03 -12.66
N LEU A 184 -8.90 -12.52 -13.46
CA LEU A 184 -7.49 -12.63 -13.12
C LEU A 184 -6.73 -11.49 -13.81
N SER A 185 -6.23 -10.52 -13.05
CA SER A 185 -5.70 -9.27 -13.62
C SER A 185 -4.28 -8.97 -13.17
N SER A 186 -3.38 -8.80 -14.13
CA SER A 186 -1.99 -8.35 -13.92
C SER A 186 -1.79 -6.83 -14.01
N GLU A 187 -2.89 -6.05 -14.04
CA GLU A 187 -2.85 -4.59 -14.26
C GLU A 187 -2.56 -3.77 -12.98
N GLY A 188 -2.36 -4.43 -11.84
CA GLY A 188 -2.17 -3.76 -10.54
C GLY A 188 -3.46 -3.20 -9.93
N GLU A 189 -3.40 -2.76 -8.67
CA GLU A 189 -4.60 -2.42 -7.90
C GLU A 189 -5.54 -1.45 -8.63
N GLU A 190 -5.02 -0.37 -9.23
CA GLU A 190 -5.85 0.62 -9.92
C GLU A 190 -6.48 0.06 -11.20
N GLY A 191 -5.70 -0.62 -12.03
CA GLY A 191 -6.18 -1.23 -13.28
C GLY A 191 -7.19 -2.33 -13.00
N THR A 192 -6.87 -3.24 -12.08
CA THR A 192 -7.77 -4.31 -11.63
C THR A 192 -9.06 -3.75 -11.05
N THR A 193 -9.01 -2.67 -10.23
CA THR A 193 -10.22 -2.03 -9.70
C THR A 193 -11.10 -1.45 -10.80
N ALA A 194 -10.50 -0.77 -11.79
CA ALA A 194 -11.24 -0.21 -12.91
C ALA A 194 -11.89 -1.32 -13.75
N MET A 195 -11.19 -2.44 -13.97
CA MET A 195 -11.70 -3.58 -14.72
C MET A 195 -12.79 -4.35 -13.96
N ALA A 196 -12.64 -4.54 -12.64
CA ALA A 196 -13.59 -5.26 -11.81
C ALA A 196 -15.00 -4.64 -11.85
N ARG A 197 -15.09 -3.31 -12.03
CA ARG A 197 -16.37 -2.59 -12.21
C ARG A 197 -17.15 -3.00 -13.47
N ASN A 198 -16.56 -3.78 -14.38
CA ASN A 198 -17.18 -4.24 -15.63
C ASN A 198 -18.02 -5.52 -15.50
N GLY A 199 -18.70 -5.70 -14.36
CA GLY A 199 -19.67 -6.78 -14.13
C GLY A 199 -19.03 -8.10 -13.68
N TYR A 200 -17.91 -8.04 -12.96
CA TYR A 200 -17.31 -9.20 -12.28
C TYR A 200 -17.81 -9.31 -10.84
N ASP A 201 -17.78 -10.51 -10.26
CA ASP A 201 -18.10 -10.75 -8.85
C ASP A 201 -16.84 -10.73 -7.98
N LEU A 202 -15.76 -11.34 -8.49
CA LEU A 202 -14.44 -11.38 -7.87
C LEU A 202 -13.37 -10.99 -8.88
N ALA A 203 -12.43 -10.14 -8.50
CA ALA A 203 -11.23 -9.87 -9.28
C ALA A 203 -9.99 -10.14 -8.41
N ILE A 204 -9.03 -10.90 -8.93
CA ILE A 204 -7.76 -11.18 -8.26
C ILE A 204 -6.69 -10.33 -8.90
N ASN A 205 -6.12 -9.44 -8.10
CA ASN A 205 -5.06 -8.54 -8.50
C ASN A 205 -3.69 -9.24 -8.52
N ALA A 206 -2.89 -8.92 -9.52
CA ALA A 206 -1.48 -9.21 -9.67
C ALA A 206 -0.76 -7.95 -10.19
N GLY A 207 0.56 -7.93 -10.15
CA GLY A 207 1.40 -6.81 -10.53
C GLY A 207 1.59 -5.81 -9.38
N ARG A 208 0.94 -4.64 -9.45
CA ARG A 208 1.12 -3.59 -8.44
C ARG A 208 0.23 -3.81 -7.21
N LYS A 209 0.85 -3.68 -6.03
CA LYS A 209 0.21 -3.58 -4.71
C LYS A 209 0.51 -2.21 -4.09
N SER A 210 -0.46 -1.29 -4.15
CA SER A 210 -0.37 0.06 -3.58
C SER A 210 -0.84 0.16 -2.13
N SER A 211 -1.56 -0.85 -1.65
CA SER A 211 -2.14 -0.88 -0.31
C SER A 211 -1.77 -2.16 0.43
N THR A 212 -1.91 -2.15 1.75
CA THR A 212 -1.77 -3.36 2.59
C THR A 212 -3.06 -4.18 2.66
N ARG A 213 -4.13 -3.74 1.97
CA ARG A 213 -5.45 -4.38 2.02
C ARG A 213 -5.38 -5.78 1.44
N SER A 214 -6.06 -6.73 2.09
CA SER A 214 -6.29 -8.06 1.55
C SER A 214 -7.36 -8.07 0.45
N SER A 215 -8.36 -7.20 0.57
CA SER A 215 -9.44 -7.03 -0.43
C SER A 215 -10.22 -5.73 -0.23
N TRP A 216 -10.96 -5.31 -1.26
CA TRP A 216 -11.90 -4.18 -1.21
C TRP A 216 -13.06 -4.36 -2.20
N ALA A 217 -14.12 -3.56 -2.07
CA ALA A 217 -15.21 -3.54 -3.04
C ALA A 217 -14.87 -2.60 -4.22
N ALA A 218 -15.26 -2.98 -5.43
CA ALA A 218 -15.14 -2.16 -6.64
C ALA A 218 -16.44 -2.23 -7.44
N GLY A 219 -17.40 -1.35 -7.13
CA GLY A 219 -18.76 -1.52 -7.62
C GLY A 219 -19.42 -2.73 -6.94
N GLN A 220 -19.93 -3.68 -7.73
CA GLN A 220 -20.49 -4.94 -7.21
C GLN A 220 -19.41 -6.01 -6.92
N ALA A 221 -18.24 -5.89 -7.55
CA ALA A 221 -17.15 -6.83 -7.42
C ALA A 221 -16.43 -6.71 -6.06
N VAL A 222 -15.84 -7.81 -5.60
CA VAL A 222 -14.77 -7.80 -4.60
C VAL A 222 -13.44 -7.94 -5.33
N VAL A 223 -12.50 -7.04 -5.08
CA VAL A 223 -11.11 -7.17 -5.55
C VAL A 223 -10.30 -7.77 -4.43
N ALA A 224 -9.70 -8.94 -4.65
CA ALA A 224 -8.72 -9.58 -3.79
C ALA A 224 -7.31 -9.16 -4.21
N ASN A 225 -6.51 -8.72 -3.25
CA ASN A 225 -5.10 -8.41 -3.49
C ASN A 225 -4.25 -9.69 -3.56
N PHE A 226 -2.95 -9.57 -3.77
CA PHE A 226 -2.02 -10.71 -3.69
C PHE A 226 -1.08 -10.63 -2.49
N ASP A 227 -0.42 -11.76 -2.23
CA ASP A 227 0.69 -11.89 -1.29
C ASP A 227 1.95 -12.27 -2.06
N TYR A 228 3.02 -11.49 -1.87
CA TYR A 228 4.22 -11.57 -2.68
C TYR A 228 4.98 -12.89 -2.47
N GLN A 229 5.50 -13.48 -3.55
CA GLN A 229 6.07 -14.83 -3.58
C GLN A 229 5.10 -15.93 -3.10
N ALA A 230 3.81 -15.59 -2.96
CA ALA A 230 2.78 -16.43 -2.35
C ALA A 230 3.28 -17.10 -1.05
N GLN A 231 3.82 -16.26 -0.15
CA GLN A 231 4.18 -16.60 1.22
C GLN A 231 2.95 -16.96 2.05
N ARG A 232 1.79 -16.43 1.67
CA ARG A 232 0.46 -16.73 2.16
C ARG A 232 -0.43 -17.18 1.00
N LEU A 233 -1.33 -18.13 1.26
CA LEU A 233 -2.34 -18.57 0.31
C LEU A 233 -3.57 -17.65 0.40
N GLY A 234 -3.99 -17.08 -0.72
CA GLY A 234 -5.23 -16.29 -0.80
C GLY A 234 -6.46 -17.19 -0.76
N VAL A 235 -7.45 -16.80 0.04
CA VAL A 235 -8.69 -17.55 0.24
C VAL A 235 -9.87 -16.58 0.13
N ALA A 236 -10.74 -16.77 -0.86
CA ALA A 236 -12.01 -16.09 -0.99
C ALA A 236 -13.16 -17.09 -0.78
N GLU A 237 -13.83 -16.99 0.37
CA GLU A 237 -15.00 -17.80 0.71
C GLU A 237 -16.25 -17.12 0.15
N VAL A 238 -17.02 -17.85 -0.67
CA VAL A 238 -18.18 -17.31 -1.40
C VAL A 238 -19.47 -17.86 -0.80
N PHE A 239 -20.34 -16.97 -0.34
CA PHE A 239 -21.63 -17.28 0.26
C PHE A 239 -22.76 -16.73 -0.59
N ARG A 240 -23.87 -17.46 -0.68
CA ARG A 240 -25.05 -17.00 -1.41
C ARG A 240 -25.88 -16.07 -0.53
N LEU A 241 -26.24 -14.88 -1.04
CA LEU A 241 -27.06 -13.95 -0.28
C LEU A 241 -28.55 -14.39 -0.25
N PRO A 242 -29.23 -14.33 0.92
CA PRO A 242 -30.66 -14.56 1.03
C PRO A 242 -31.46 -13.52 0.23
N GLU A 243 -32.67 -13.88 -0.23
CA GLU A 243 -33.49 -12.99 -1.06
C GLU A 243 -33.84 -11.65 -0.41
N ALA A 244 -34.01 -11.63 0.91
CA ALA A 244 -34.29 -10.42 1.68
C ALA A 244 -33.10 -9.44 1.80
N ARG A 245 -31.87 -9.87 1.47
CA ARG A 245 -30.65 -9.03 1.48
C ARG A 245 -30.18 -8.63 0.08
N LYS A 246 -31.00 -8.89 -0.95
CA LYS A 246 -30.71 -8.42 -2.32
C LYS A 246 -31.01 -6.93 -2.37
N ASP A 247 -29.98 -6.09 -2.45
CA ASP A 247 -30.15 -4.65 -2.70
C ASP A 247 -30.72 -4.40 -4.10
N GLU A 248 -31.34 -3.23 -4.33
CA GLU A 248 -31.82 -2.77 -5.65
C GLU A 248 -30.73 -2.83 -6.74
N ASN A 249 -29.46 -2.91 -6.33
CA ASN A 249 -28.27 -3.07 -7.15
C ASN A 249 -27.74 -4.54 -7.20
N ARG A 250 -28.61 -5.56 -7.19
CA ARG A 250 -28.34 -6.96 -7.65
C ARG A 250 -27.02 -7.62 -7.15
N ARG A 251 -26.66 -7.55 -5.87
CA ARG A 251 -25.55 -8.36 -5.33
C ARG A 251 -26.06 -9.75 -4.91
N TYR A 252 -25.53 -10.81 -5.52
CA TYR A 252 -25.96 -12.21 -5.26
C TYR A 252 -25.05 -12.96 -4.28
N TRP A 253 -23.87 -12.42 -4.01
CA TRP A 253 -22.79 -13.10 -3.29
C TRP A 253 -22.23 -12.24 -2.16
N ASP A 254 -22.00 -12.85 -1.00
CA ASP A 254 -21.12 -12.34 0.05
C ASP A 254 -19.77 -13.04 -0.12
N ILE A 255 -18.69 -12.26 -0.28
CA ILE A 255 -17.35 -12.79 -0.58
C ILE A 255 -16.39 -12.29 0.49
N ARG A 256 -15.80 -13.22 1.23
CA ARG A 256 -14.90 -12.94 2.35
C ARG A 256 -13.48 -13.37 1.99
N VAL A 257 -12.58 -12.41 1.89
CA VAL A 257 -11.19 -12.65 1.49
C VAL A 257 -10.26 -12.59 2.70
N ARG A 258 -9.39 -13.59 2.83
CA ARG A 258 -8.34 -13.66 3.85
C ARG A 258 -7.09 -14.35 3.30
N PHE A 259 -5.99 -14.22 4.02
CA PHE A 259 -4.72 -14.87 3.69
C PHE A 259 -4.32 -15.88 4.76
N VAL A 260 -3.97 -17.09 4.34
CA VAL A 260 -3.47 -18.15 5.22
C VAL A 260 -1.94 -18.19 5.13
N PRO A 261 -1.20 -17.87 6.19
CA PRO A 261 0.26 -17.90 6.15
C PRO A 261 0.78 -19.33 6.00
N LEU A 262 1.72 -19.55 5.08
CA LEU A 262 2.33 -20.85 4.83
C LEU A 262 3.53 -21.07 5.76
N THR A 263 3.24 -21.17 7.05
CA THR A 263 4.23 -21.29 8.11
C THR A 263 4.77 -22.72 8.24
N LYS A 264 5.82 -22.91 9.04
CA LYS A 264 6.45 -24.23 9.28
C LYS A 264 5.52 -25.26 9.94
N GLU A 265 4.41 -24.82 10.53
CA GLU A 265 3.39 -25.68 11.15
C GLU A 265 2.55 -26.42 10.10
N ILE A 266 2.56 -25.98 8.84
CA ILE A 266 2.01 -26.72 7.71
C ILE A 266 3.11 -27.66 7.18
N PRO A 267 2.94 -29.00 7.28
CA PRO A 267 3.93 -29.93 6.79
C PRO A 267 4.02 -29.86 5.26
N ASP A 268 5.20 -30.14 4.73
CA ASP A 268 5.43 -30.17 3.28
C ASP A 268 4.71 -31.36 2.64
N ASP A 269 4.02 -31.13 1.51
CA ASP A 269 3.40 -32.20 0.74
C ASP A 269 4.47 -33.19 0.23
N PRO A 270 4.27 -34.52 0.37
CA PRO A 270 5.28 -35.51 0.03
C PRO A 270 5.55 -35.61 -1.49
N GLN A 271 4.53 -35.42 -2.34
CA GLN A 271 4.70 -35.51 -3.80
C GLN A 271 5.46 -34.30 -4.33
N VAL A 272 5.11 -33.11 -3.86
CA VAL A 272 5.81 -31.87 -4.22
C VAL A 272 7.22 -31.86 -3.64
N SER A 273 7.41 -32.33 -2.40
CA SER A 273 8.76 -32.50 -1.82
C SER A 273 9.63 -33.43 -2.66
N ALA A 274 9.11 -34.58 -3.10
CA ALA A 274 9.83 -35.52 -3.96
C ALA A 274 10.22 -34.91 -5.31
N LEU A 275 9.39 -34.02 -5.86
CA LEU A 275 9.71 -33.26 -7.08
C LEU A 275 10.90 -32.30 -6.88
N LEU A 276 11.01 -31.66 -5.71
CA LEU A 276 12.06 -30.66 -5.44
C LEU A 276 13.36 -31.27 -4.92
N GLN A 277 13.29 -32.41 -4.23
CA GLN A 277 14.42 -33.04 -3.54
C GLN A 277 15.69 -33.18 -4.40
N PRO A 278 15.63 -33.62 -5.68
CA PRO A 278 16.82 -33.78 -6.52
C PRO A 278 17.51 -32.45 -6.88
N HIS A 279 16.80 -31.33 -6.71
CA HIS A 279 17.24 -30.02 -7.17
C HIS A 279 17.57 -29.05 -6.02
N LEU A 280 17.45 -29.46 -4.75
CA LEU A 280 17.56 -28.56 -3.59
C LEU A 280 18.85 -27.71 -3.60
N GLU A 281 20.01 -28.29 -3.90
CA GLU A 281 21.28 -27.56 -3.96
C GLU A 281 21.30 -26.47 -5.05
N THR A 282 20.57 -26.67 -6.15
CA THR A 282 20.44 -25.69 -7.23
C THR A 282 19.38 -24.64 -6.91
N LEU A 283 18.34 -25.04 -6.17
CA LEU A 283 17.24 -24.16 -5.77
C LEU A 283 17.59 -23.22 -4.63
N ARG A 284 18.52 -23.61 -3.75
CA ARG A 284 19.05 -22.76 -2.68
C ARG A 284 19.41 -21.38 -3.20
N LYS A 285 19.08 -20.36 -2.42
CA LYS A 285 19.37 -18.97 -2.76
C LYS A 285 20.88 -18.79 -2.92
N LYS A 286 21.28 -18.23 -4.06
CA LYS A 286 22.67 -17.90 -4.38
C LYS A 286 22.83 -16.39 -4.44
N GLY A 287 24.05 -15.91 -4.21
CA GLY A 287 24.39 -14.54 -4.56
C GLY A 287 24.23 -14.32 -6.07
N LYS A 288 24.12 -13.08 -6.50
CA LYS A 288 24.00 -12.70 -7.90
C LYS A 288 25.37 -12.69 -8.54
N ARG A 289 25.50 -13.38 -9.68
CA ARG A 289 26.74 -13.34 -10.49
C ARG A 289 27.03 -11.94 -11.00
N ARG A 290 25.97 -11.26 -11.43
CA ARG A 290 26.00 -9.87 -11.86
C ARG A 290 24.82 -9.15 -11.22
N LEU A 291 25.08 -8.12 -10.42
CA LEU A 291 24.07 -7.39 -9.66
C LEU A 291 23.46 -6.29 -10.54
N PRO A 292 22.19 -6.38 -10.97
CA PRO A 292 21.52 -5.27 -11.62
C PRO A 292 21.23 -4.16 -10.61
N VAL A 293 21.63 -2.94 -10.95
CA VAL A 293 21.33 -1.73 -10.17
C VAL A 293 20.73 -0.69 -11.10
N GLU A 294 19.43 -0.49 -11.00
CA GLU A 294 18.75 0.59 -11.72
C GLU A 294 18.77 1.85 -10.87
N VAL A 295 19.09 2.96 -11.50
CA VAL A 295 19.21 4.25 -10.83
C VAL A 295 18.36 5.26 -11.57
N PHE A 296 17.23 5.63 -10.98
CA PHE A 296 16.34 6.64 -11.55
C PHE A 296 16.76 8.03 -11.09
N ILE A 297 17.08 8.90 -12.04
CA ILE A 297 17.74 10.18 -11.81
C ILE A 297 17.02 11.30 -12.55
N ALA A 298 17.10 12.51 -12.01
CA ALA A 298 16.75 13.73 -12.75
C ALA A 298 18.02 14.55 -12.90
N ALA A 299 18.29 15.08 -14.10
CA ALA A 299 19.60 15.63 -14.45
C ALA A 299 20.04 16.81 -13.56
N GLU A 300 19.09 17.56 -12.99
CA GLU A 300 19.42 18.66 -12.08
C GLU A 300 19.27 18.32 -10.60
N CYS A 301 18.93 17.08 -10.23
CA CYS A 301 18.71 16.68 -8.84
C CYS A 301 19.98 16.86 -7.96
N PRO A 302 19.93 17.63 -6.84
CA PRO A 302 21.11 17.88 -6.02
C PRO A 302 21.61 16.59 -5.36
N TYR A 303 20.70 15.77 -4.83
CA TYR A 303 21.04 14.48 -4.23
C TYR A 303 21.68 13.52 -5.24
N TRP A 304 21.27 13.58 -6.52
CA TRP A 304 21.93 12.81 -7.57
C TRP A 304 23.37 13.30 -7.80
N ASN A 305 23.60 14.61 -7.84
CA ASN A 305 24.93 15.17 -8.04
C ASN A 305 25.90 14.80 -6.89
N GLU A 306 25.37 14.63 -5.68
CA GLU A 306 26.15 14.13 -4.53
C GLU A 306 26.44 12.62 -4.63
N LEU A 307 25.48 11.83 -5.11
CA LEU A 307 25.59 10.38 -5.18
C LEU A 307 26.35 9.85 -6.41
N ALA A 308 26.24 10.54 -7.55
CA ALA A 308 26.81 10.10 -8.82
C ALA A 308 28.33 9.80 -8.77
N PRO A 309 29.18 10.61 -8.11
CA PRO A 309 30.61 10.31 -7.96
C PRO A 309 30.86 8.99 -7.22
N ASP A 310 30.08 8.69 -6.19
CA ASP A 310 30.21 7.45 -5.42
C ASP A 310 29.78 6.23 -6.23
N LEU A 311 28.64 6.32 -6.92
CA LEU A 311 28.20 5.26 -7.81
C LEU A 311 29.19 5.03 -8.97
N GLY A 312 29.74 6.08 -9.58
CA GLY A 312 30.77 5.95 -10.61
C GLY A 312 32.03 5.22 -10.12
N ARG A 313 32.47 5.50 -8.88
CA ARG A 313 33.57 4.76 -8.24
C ARG A 313 33.22 3.30 -8.01
N ILE A 314 32.03 3.03 -7.48
CA ILE A 314 31.54 1.66 -7.23
C ILE A 314 31.43 0.87 -8.53
N ALA A 315 30.92 1.47 -9.61
CA ALA A 315 30.84 0.85 -10.93
C ALA A 315 32.21 0.36 -11.39
N LYS A 316 33.23 1.21 -11.21
CA LYS A 316 34.62 0.93 -11.61
C LYS A 316 35.26 -0.14 -10.74
N GLU A 317 35.02 -0.13 -9.43
CA GLU A 317 35.61 -1.08 -8.49
C GLU A 317 34.98 -2.47 -8.55
N LEU A 318 33.66 -2.56 -8.78
CA LEU A 318 32.97 -3.84 -8.94
C LEU A 318 33.02 -4.38 -10.38
N GLY A 319 33.33 -3.53 -11.35
CA GLY A 319 33.56 -3.93 -12.74
C GLY A 319 32.36 -4.64 -13.37
N ASP A 320 32.60 -5.81 -13.97
CA ASP A 320 31.58 -6.61 -14.66
C ASP A 320 30.56 -7.28 -13.71
N ARG A 321 30.83 -7.27 -12.40
CA ARG A 321 29.95 -7.84 -11.36
C ARG A 321 28.76 -6.95 -11.05
N ILE A 322 28.74 -5.70 -11.50
CA ILE A 322 27.60 -4.80 -11.37
C ILE A 322 27.10 -4.38 -12.75
N ASP A 323 25.78 -4.32 -12.92
CA ASP A 323 25.13 -3.79 -14.11
C ASP A 323 24.35 -2.54 -13.72
N MET A 324 25.04 -1.40 -13.74
CA MET A 324 24.45 -0.13 -13.33
C MET A 324 23.76 0.52 -14.52
N ARG A 325 22.45 0.76 -14.38
CA ARG A 325 21.55 1.25 -15.42
C ARG A 325 20.90 2.55 -14.99
N PRO A 326 21.49 3.71 -15.34
CA PRO A 326 20.84 4.99 -15.11
C PRO A 326 19.61 5.15 -16.03
N HIS A 327 18.52 5.65 -15.47
CA HIS A 327 17.27 5.97 -16.16
C HIS A 327 16.82 7.39 -15.81
N PHE A 328 16.35 8.15 -16.80
CA PHE A 328 15.96 9.54 -16.60
C PHE A 328 14.48 9.65 -16.21
N PHE A 329 14.24 10.17 -15.01
CA PHE A 329 12.92 10.42 -14.47
C PHE A 329 12.29 11.66 -15.12
N VAL A 330 11.43 11.42 -16.10
CA VAL A 330 10.66 12.45 -16.80
C VAL A 330 9.18 12.07 -16.83
N GLY A 331 8.30 13.06 -16.85
CA GLY A 331 6.86 12.88 -17.03
C GLY A 331 6.46 12.94 -18.50
N ARG A 332 5.23 12.47 -18.79
CA ARG A 332 4.56 12.69 -20.08
C ARG A 332 3.27 13.49 -19.87
N THR A 333 2.99 14.43 -20.76
CA THR A 333 1.71 15.14 -20.79
C THR A 333 0.61 14.26 -21.40
N ALA A 334 -0.65 14.70 -21.30
CA ALA A 334 -1.77 14.02 -21.95
C ALA A 334 -1.59 13.94 -23.48
N GLU A 335 -0.91 14.92 -24.07
CA GLU A 335 -0.55 14.98 -25.49
C GLU A 335 0.71 14.16 -25.83
N GLY A 336 1.30 13.46 -24.85
CA GLY A 336 2.44 12.58 -25.02
C GLY A 336 3.81 13.26 -25.00
N ALA A 337 3.86 14.58 -24.83
CA ALA A 337 5.11 15.36 -24.76
C ALA A 337 5.86 15.09 -23.45
N ILE A 338 7.19 15.10 -23.50
CA ILE A 338 8.04 14.80 -22.35
C ILE A 338 8.31 16.07 -21.54
N ARG A 339 8.26 15.98 -20.22
CA ARG A 339 8.59 17.07 -19.29
C ARG A 339 9.51 16.61 -18.18
N ALA A 340 10.51 17.40 -17.85
CA ALA A 340 11.34 17.17 -16.67
C ALA A 340 10.75 17.88 -15.44
N PRO A 341 10.95 17.34 -14.22
CA PRO A 341 10.42 17.92 -12.97
C PRO A 341 10.76 19.40 -12.74
N ARG A 342 11.92 19.87 -13.23
CA ARG A 342 12.41 21.25 -13.05
C ARG A 342 12.40 22.09 -14.32
N GLY A 343 11.64 21.66 -15.30
CA GLY A 343 11.41 22.42 -16.53
C GLY A 343 12.45 22.18 -17.63
N ASP A 344 12.45 23.07 -18.62
CA ASP A 344 13.08 22.81 -19.92
C ASP A 344 14.59 22.66 -19.85
N ARG A 345 15.26 23.39 -18.96
CA ARG A 345 16.71 23.30 -18.78
C ARG A 345 17.13 21.87 -18.39
N GLU A 346 16.44 21.28 -17.42
CA GLU A 346 16.68 19.90 -16.99
C GLU A 346 16.35 18.90 -18.09
N LEU A 347 15.30 19.17 -18.88
CA LEU A 347 14.94 18.32 -20.01
C LEU A 347 16.02 18.32 -21.10
N GLN A 348 16.56 19.49 -21.45
CA GLN A 348 17.65 19.59 -22.43
C GLN A 348 18.91 18.87 -21.94
N GLU A 349 19.25 19.00 -20.65
CA GLU A 349 20.38 18.27 -20.09
C GLU A 349 20.14 16.76 -20.10
N SER A 350 18.93 16.31 -19.73
CA SER A 350 18.56 14.89 -19.76
C SER A 350 18.69 14.30 -21.17
N ARG A 351 18.32 15.07 -22.21
CA ARG A 351 18.48 14.66 -23.61
C ARG A 351 19.94 14.45 -24.01
N VAL A 352 20.84 15.30 -23.55
CA VAL A 352 22.28 15.10 -23.80
C VAL A 352 22.79 13.90 -23.02
N GLN A 353 22.50 13.84 -21.72
CA GLN A 353 23.00 12.78 -20.85
C GLN A 353 22.55 11.38 -21.29
N VAL A 354 21.29 11.22 -21.73
CA VAL A 354 20.80 9.93 -22.23
C VAL A 354 21.51 9.49 -23.51
N LEU A 355 21.88 10.44 -24.39
CA LEU A 355 22.64 10.14 -25.59
C LEU A 355 24.11 9.84 -25.28
N VAL A 356 24.70 10.51 -24.29
CA VAL A 356 26.05 10.17 -23.81
C VAL A 356 26.04 8.76 -23.22
N LEU A 357 25.05 8.42 -22.39
CA LEU A 357 24.89 7.07 -21.85
C LEU A 357 24.71 6.02 -22.97
N ARG A 358 23.94 6.34 -24.00
CA ARG A 358 23.66 5.46 -25.13
C ARG A 358 24.90 5.20 -26.00
N TYR A 359 25.65 6.24 -26.32
CA TYR A 359 26.73 6.17 -27.32
C TYR A 359 28.13 6.05 -26.74
N TYR A 360 28.31 6.48 -25.49
CA TYR A 360 29.58 6.50 -24.78
C TYR A 360 29.38 6.07 -23.30
N PRO A 361 28.78 4.89 -23.03
CA PRO A 361 28.51 4.44 -21.66
C PRO A 361 29.77 4.38 -20.78
N GLU A 362 30.93 4.12 -21.37
CA GLU A 362 32.24 4.11 -20.71
C GLU A 362 32.71 5.51 -20.28
N ARG A 363 32.20 6.57 -20.91
CA ARG A 363 32.48 7.98 -20.58
C ARG A 363 31.37 8.65 -19.79
N PHE A 364 30.29 7.94 -19.50
CA PHE A 364 29.12 8.54 -18.84
C PHE A 364 29.46 9.10 -17.44
N TRP A 365 30.24 8.38 -16.64
CA TRP A 365 30.65 8.85 -15.32
C TRP A 365 31.60 10.06 -15.39
N ASP A 366 32.51 10.07 -16.38
CA ASP A 366 33.38 11.21 -16.67
C ASP A 366 32.56 12.43 -17.08
N TRP A 367 31.50 12.21 -17.89
CA TRP A 367 30.55 13.24 -18.30
C TRP A 367 29.84 13.87 -17.10
N LEU A 368 29.30 13.06 -16.19
CA LEU A 368 28.64 13.56 -14.98
C LEU A 368 29.60 14.37 -14.10
N ALA A 369 30.83 13.89 -13.91
CA ALA A 369 31.86 14.59 -13.15
C ALA A 369 32.26 15.93 -13.81
N TRP A 370 32.37 15.95 -15.13
CA TRP A 370 32.63 17.18 -15.88
C TRP A 370 31.46 18.16 -15.76
N ARG A 371 30.22 17.68 -15.94
CA ARG A 371 29.02 18.52 -15.91
C ARG A 371 28.77 19.12 -14.52
N ALA A 372 29.03 18.38 -13.45
CA ALA A 372 28.92 18.88 -12.07
C ALA A 372 29.79 20.13 -11.83
N LYS A 373 30.95 20.23 -12.49
CA LYS A 373 31.86 21.39 -12.41
C LYS A 373 31.58 22.48 -13.44
N ASN A 374 30.86 22.14 -14.52
CA ASN A 374 30.68 22.99 -15.71
C ASN A 374 29.18 23.16 -16.05
N ARG A 375 28.33 23.36 -15.04
CA ARG A 375 26.85 23.31 -15.18
C ARG A 375 26.30 24.32 -16.18
N GLU A 376 26.89 25.51 -16.27
CA GLU A 376 26.43 26.58 -17.16
C GLU A 376 27.07 26.53 -18.56
N ARG A 377 28.04 25.63 -18.79
CA ARG A 377 28.74 25.57 -20.08
C ARG A 377 27.94 24.77 -21.12
N PRO A 378 28.05 25.13 -22.41
CA PRO A 378 27.46 24.33 -23.49
C PRO A 378 27.94 22.88 -23.45
N TRP A 379 27.08 21.95 -23.85
CA TRP A 379 27.41 20.51 -23.82
C TRP A 379 28.52 20.15 -24.82
N GLU A 380 28.67 20.94 -25.88
CA GLU A 380 29.68 20.79 -26.91
C GLU A 380 31.10 20.90 -26.36
N ASP A 381 31.30 21.74 -25.32
CA ASP A 381 32.58 21.87 -24.64
C ASP A 381 32.96 20.58 -23.93
N GLY A 382 32.00 19.95 -23.24
CA GLY A 382 32.20 18.67 -22.58
C GLY A 382 32.45 17.55 -23.58
N ALA A 383 31.74 17.57 -24.72
CA ALA A 383 31.98 16.61 -25.79
C ALA A 383 33.41 16.73 -26.33
N LYS A 384 33.92 17.96 -26.52
CA LYS A 384 35.30 18.19 -26.95
C LYS A 384 36.31 17.72 -25.90
N GLU A 385 36.11 18.08 -24.63
CA GLU A 385 37.05 17.78 -23.54
C GLU A 385 37.15 16.28 -23.24
N LEU A 386 36.03 15.57 -23.34
CA LEU A 386 35.95 14.12 -23.07
C LEU A 386 36.14 13.26 -24.33
N GLY A 387 36.40 13.88 -25.49
CA GLY A 387 36.63 13.16 -26.75
C GLY A 387 35.38 12.50 -27.35
N LEU A 388 34.20 13.02 -27.07
CA LEU A 388 32.93 12.56 -27.65
C LEU A 388 32.72 13.17 -29.05
N ILE A 389 32.15 12.40 -29.98
CA ILE A 389 31.88 12.90 -31.34
C ILE A 389 30.67 13.84 -31.31
N ARG A 390 30.92 15.15 -31.29
CA ARG A 390 29.89 16.20 -31.29
C ARG A 390 28.84 16.01 -32.38
N ALA A 391 29.27 15.71 -33.61
CA ALA A 391 28.35 15.52 -34.74
C ALA A 391 27.35 14.39 -34.52
N ARG A 392 27.75 13.32 -33.82
CA ARG A 392 26.89 12.18 -33.47
C ARG A 392 25.81 12.60 -32.47
N LEU A 393 26.20 13.28 -31.40
CA LEU A 393 25.26 13.77 -30.38
C LEU A 393 24.29 14.80 -30.96
N ALA A 394 24.79 15.77 -31.73
CA ALA A 394 23.96 16.77 -32.38
C ALA A 394 22.96 16.16 -33.39
N GLY A 395 23.42 15.19 -34.19
CA GLY A 395 22.55 14.47 -35.13
C GLY A 395 21.44 13.69 -34.44
N ALA A 396 21.76 12.97 -33.34
CA ALA A 396 20.79 12.22 -32.56
C ALA A 396 19.78 13.12 -31.83
N LEU A 397 20.21 14.28 -31.32
CA LEU A 397 19.31 15.30 -30.77
C LEU A 397 18.34 15.81 -31.84
N ALA A 398 18.85 16.18 -33.02
CA ALA A 398 18.03 16.69 -34.12
C ALA A 398 17.04 15.63 -34.64
N ALA A 399 17.40 14.35 -34.60
CA ALA A 399 16.54 13.24 -34.99
C ALA A 399 15.47 12.87 -33.94
N GLY A 400 15.47 13.49 -32.76
CA GLY A 400 14.52 13.19 -31.68
C GLY A 400 14.77 11.85 -30.97
N GLU A 401 15.95 11.23 -31.16
CA GLU A 401 16.28 9.94 -30.55
C GLU A 401 16.25 10.02 -29.01
N ALA A 402 16.74 11.12 -28.45
CA ALA A 402 16.72 11.37 -27.01
C ALA A 402 15.30 11.30 -26.45
N ASP A 403 14.32 11.92 -27.12
CA ASP A 403 12.92 11.90 -26.67
C ASP A 403 12.31 10.50 -26.76
N SER A 404 12.69 9.69 -27.75
CA SER A 404 12.28 8.29 -27.81
C SER A 404 12.76 7.50 -26.59
N ILE A 405 14.03 7.66 -26.22
CA ILE A 405 14.62 6.94 -25.07
C ILE A 405 14.03 7.46 -23.76
N LEU A 406 13.93 8.78 -23.58
CA LEU A 406 13.32 9.39 -22.40
C LEU A 406 11.84 8.98 -22.24
N GLY A 407 11.12 8.82 -23.35
CA GLY A 407 9.75 8.29 -23.34
C GLY A 407 9.67 6.84 -22.84
N GLN A 408 10.66 6.01 -23.18
CA GLN A 408 10.79 4.65 -22.66
C GLN A 408 11.15 4.64 -21.18
N ASP A 409 12.04 5.53 -20.74
CA ASP A 409 12.39 5.71 -19.32
C ASP A 409 11.18 6.20 -18.52
N ALA A 410 10.33 7.09 -19.06
CA ALA A 410 9.10 7.53 -18.40
C ALA A 410 8.13 6.35 -18.16
N LEU A 411 7.94 5.52 -19.18
CA LEU A 411 7.11 4.31 -19.08
C LEU A 411 7.75 3.29 -18.12
N LEU A 412 9.08 3.17 -18.12
CA LEU A 412 9.78 2.30 -17.20
C LEU A 412 9.63 2.80 -15.76
N ALA A 413 9.84 4.09 -15.49
CA ALA A 413 9.68 4.70 -14.17
C ALA A 413 8.25 4.53 -13.65
N GLN A 414 7.25 4.66 -14.53
CA GLN A 414 5.85 4.38 -14.20
C GLN A 414 5.65 2.90 -13.81
N ARG A 415 6.15 1.96 -14.62
CA ARG A 415 6.10 0.51 -14.32
C ARG A 415 6.86 0.17 -13.04
N ARG A 416 8.01 0.81 -12.81
CA ARG A 416 8.82 0.67 -11.59
C ARG A 416 8.25 1.38 -10.40
N GLN A 417 7.22 2.21 -10.57
CA GLN A 417 6.61 3.00 -9.50
C GLN A 417 7.61 3.96 -8.83
N VAL A 418 8.55 4.47 -9.61
CA VAL A 418 9.49 5.49 -9.14
C VAL A 418 8.71 6.80 -9.04
N ARG A 419 8.78 7.45 -7.87
CA ARG A 419 8.07 8.71 -7.58
C ARG A 419 8.98 9.89 -7.26
N ALA A 420 10.26 9.63 -7.05
CA ALA A 420 11.25 10.61 -6.66
C ALA A 420 12.64 10.22 -7.20
N THR A 421 13.59 11.15 -7.12
CA THR A 421 14.99 10.91 -7.51
C THR A 421 15.96 11.43 -6.45
N PRO A 422 17.12 10.78 -6.27
CA PRO A 422 17.49 9.49 -6.84
C PRO A 422 16.65 8.35 -6.23
N THR A 423 16.30 7.36 -7.05
CA THR A 423 15.72 6.10 -6.55
C THR A 423 16.59 4.95 -7.04
N LEU A 424 17.04 4.11 -6.12
CA LEU A 424 17.85 2.93 -6.44
C LEU A 424 16.97 1.69 -6.36
N ILE A 425 17.09 0.83 -7.36
CA ILE A 425 16.55 -0.53 -7.34
C ILE A 425 17.73 -1.48 -7.46
N VAL A 426 18.06 -2.18 -6.38
CA VAL A 426 19.23 -3.03 -6.23
C VAL A 426 18.79 -4.47 -6.22
N GLY A 427 19.22 -5.25 -7.22
CA GLY A 427 18.84 -6.66 -7.31
C GLY A 427 17.32 -6.85 -7.37
N ASN A 428 16.63 -5.94 -8.06
CA ASN A 428 15.18 -5.85 -8.20
C ASN A 428 14.38 -5.38 -6.97
N ARG A 429 15.05 -4.90 -5.91
CA ARG A 429 14.38 -4.36 -4.72
C ARG A 429 14.63 -2.87 -4.62
N PHE A 430 13.61 -2.10 -4.26
CA PHE A 430 13.81 -0.70 -3.87
C PHE A 430 14.82 -0.64 -2.73
N TYR A 431 15.78 0.26 -2.85
CA TYR A 431 16.76 0.53 -1.83
C TYR A 431 16.40 1.83 -1.10
N ASP A 432 16.16 1.72 0.20
CA ASP A 432 15.80 2.80 1.11
C ASP A 432 16.86 3.04 2.20
N GLY A 433 18.03 2.40 2.07
CA GLY A 433 19.15 2.53 3.00
C GLY A 433 20.07 3.72 2.72
N GLU A 434 21.10 3.85 3.54
CA GLU A 434 22.13 4.89 3.44
C GLU A 434 22.91 4.83 2.13
N THR A 435 22.96 5.94 1.40
CA THR A 435 23.60 6.00 0.08
C THR A 435 25.09 6.34 0.12
N GLU A 436 25.71 6.34 1.31
CA GLU A 436 27.15 6.52 1.45
C GLU A 436 27.91 5.36 0.77
N ARG A 437 29.01 5.68 0.08
CA ARG A 437 29.81 4.74 -0.71
C ARG A 437 30.07 3.38 -0.06
N LEU A 438 30.57 3.35 1.19
CA LEU A 438 30.92 2.10 1.86
C LEU A 438 29.68 1.30 2.30
N GLN A 439 28.58 1.98 2.61
CA GLN A 439 27.29 1.34 2.91
C GLN A 439 26.71 0.67 1.67
N LEU A 440 26.75 1.34 0.52
CA LEU A 440 26.34 0.78 -0.77
C LEU A 440 27.21 -0.42 -1.15
N LEU A 441 28.53 -0.31 -1.04
CA LEU A 441 29.44 -1.43 -1.28
C LEU A 441 29.11 -2.63 -0.38
N ARG A 442 28.79 -2.43 0.90
CA ARG A 442 28.41 -3.51 1.81
C ARG A 442 27.17 -4.25 1.30
N VAL A 443 26.15 -3.50 0.88
CA VAL A 443 24.92 -4.06 0.33
C VAL A 443 25.21 -4.80 -0.97
N PHE A 444 25.94 -4.19 -1.90
CA PHE A 444 26.23 -4.79 -3.21
C PHE A 444 27.07 -6.05 -3.07
N CYS A 445 28.18 -5.98 -2.32
CA CYS A 445 29.03 -7.14 -2.04
C CYS A 445 28.27 -8.26 -1.32
N GLY A 446 27.36 -7.93 -0.39
CA GLY A 446 26.52 -8.91 0.29
C GLY A 446 25.56 -9.66 -0.64
N LEU A 447 25.15 -9.03 -1.75
CA LEU A 447 24.28 -9.63 -2.76
C LEU A 447 25.04 -10.40 -3.85
N LEU A 448 26.37 -10.27 -3.94
CA LEU A 448 27.18 -10.99 -4.92
C LEU A 448 27.55 -12.41 -4.45
N ASP A 449 27.63 -13.34 -5.40
CA ASP A 449 28.18 -14.68 -5.18
C ASP A 449 29.72 -14.69 -5.11
N GLU A 450 30.27 -15.82 -4.67
CA GLU A 450 31.71 -16.04 -4.61
C GLU A 450 32.28 -16.53 -5.96
N PRO A 451 33.54 -16.18 -6.30
CA PRO A 451 34.45 -15.30 -5.55
C PRO A 451 34.06 -13.83 -5.73
N ARG A 452 33.97 -13.06 -4.65
CA ARG A 452 33.67 -11.61 -4.71
C ARG A 452 34.88 -10.77 -5.15
N PRO A 453 34.68 -9.58 -5.77
CA PRO A 453 35.76 -8.64 -6.08
C PRO A 453 36.61 -8.27 -4.85
N ASP A 454 37.90 -7.99 -5.05
CA ASP A 454 38.83 -7.72 -3.93
C ASP A 454 38.39 -6.55 -3.05
N ILE A 455 37.75 -5.52 -3.62
CA ILE A 455 37.19 -4.39 -2.86
C ILE A 455 36.23 -4.86 -1.76
N CYS A 456 35.45 -5.92 -2.02
CA CYS A 456 34.50 -6.49 -1.06
C CYS A 456 35.17 -7.05 0.20
N ARG A 457 36.47 -7.36 0.16
CA ARG A 457 37.23 -7.80 1.34
C ARG A 457 37.61 -6.65 2.28
N THR A 458 37.62 -5.42 1.77
CA THR A 458 37.95 -4.21 2.56
C THR A 458 36.73 -3.48 3.11
N VAL A 459 35.54 -3.88 2.66
CA VAL A 459 34.28 -3.26 3.09
C VAL A 459 33.92 -3.76 4.48
N PRO A 460 33.63 -2.87 5.45
CA PRO A 460 33.17 -3.27 6.77
C PRO A 460 31.94 -4.18 6.69
N ALA A 461 31.96 -5.32 7.40
CA ALA A 461 30.79 -6.22 7.41
C ALA A 461 29.56 -5.55 8.05
N CYS A 462 29.78 -4.55 8.91
CA CYS A 462 28.75 -3.76 9.59
C CYS A 462 29.28 -2.39 10.04
N PHE A 463 28.34 -1.45 10.22
CA PHE A 463 28.54 -0.09 10.71
C PHE A 463 27.78 0.18 12.01
N ASN A 464 26.81 -0.67 12.33
CA ASN A 464 26.03 -0.59 13.56
C ASN A 464 25.37 -1.95 13.81
N ASP A 465 24.87 -2.14 15.04
CA ASP A 465 24.23 -3.38 15.48
C ASP A 465 23.05 -3.76 14.60
N ALA A 466 22.31 -2.77 14.07
CA ALA A 466 21.14 -3.02 13.22
C ALA A 466 21.48 -3.86 11.98
N GLN A 467 22.69 -3.71 11.45
CA GLN A 467 23.17 -4.47 10.29
C GLN A 467 23.62 -5.90 10.62
N CYS A 468 23.78 -6.22 11.90
CA CYS A 468 24.15 -7.55 12.37
C CYS A 468 22.98 -8.38 12.87
N ARG A 469 21.80 -7.77 13.00
CA ARG A 469 20.58 -8.42 13.48
C ARG A 469 20.16 -9.57 12.59
N GLN A 470 19.67 -10.62 13.24
CA GLN A 470 19.11 -11.80 12.61
C GLN A 470 18.05 -12.35 13.57
N ARG A 471 17.02 -13.00 13.04
CA ARG A 471 15.94 -13.54 13.86
C ARG A 471 16.47 -14.47 14.95
N GLY A 472 15.94 -14.31 16.16
CA GLY A 472 16.26 -15.17 17.30
C GLY A 472 17.68 -14.97 17.84
N VAL A 473 18.44 -13.99 17.34
CA VAL A 473 19.78 -13.65 17.84
C VAL A 473 19.95 -12.14 17.99
N VAL A 474 20.63 -11.73 19.05
CA VAL A 474 21.03 -10.33 19.26
C VAL A 474 22.30 -10.10 18.47
N GLY A 475 22.19 -9.38 17.36
CA GLY A 475 23.32 -9.03 16.51
C GLY A 475 24.06 -7.80 17.03
N ARG A 476 25.37 -7.90 17.25
CA ARG A 476 26.24 -6.77 17.58
C ARG A 476 27.33 -6.59 16.54
N CYS A 477 27.59 -5.35 16.19
CA CYS A 477 28.68 -4.99 15.30
C CYS A 477 29.94 -4.70 16.12
N LEU A 478 30.89 -5.63 16.09
CA LEU A 478 32.21 -5.41 16.66
C LEU A 478 33.07 -4.63 15.65
N ASP A 479 33.89 -3.70 16.14
CA ASP A 479 34.80 -2.88 15.32
C ASP A 479 34.07 -2.10 14.20
N ALA A 480 32.89 -1.57 14.50
CA ALA A 480 31.96 -0.97 13.55
C ALA A 480 32.60 0.05 12.58
N GLY A 481 32.32 -0.11 11.29
CA GLY A 481 32.82 0.78 10.24
C GLY A 481 34.30 0.61 9.88
N THR A 482 35.01 -0.33 10.50
CA THR A 482 36.41 -0.66 10.18
C THR A 482 36.51 -1.88 9.27
N ALA A 483 37.67 -2.10 8.66
CA ALA A 483 37.92 -3.32 7.86
C ALA A 483 37.86 -4.62 8.70
N GLN A 484 37.97 -4.51 10.03
CA GLN A 484 37.86 -5.63 10.98
C GLN A 484 36.43 -5.84 11.48
N ALA A 485 35.48 -5.02 11.00
CA ALA A 485 34.10 -5.09 11.44
C ALA A 485 33.51 -6.48 11.21
N ARG A 486 32.86 -7.03 12.24
CA ARG A 486 32.21 -8.34 12.18
C ARG A 486 30.97 -8.38 13.05
N CYS A 487 30.02 -9.21 12.64
CA CYS A 487 28.81 -9.44 13.42
C CYS A 487 29.02 -10.53 14.45
N ASP A 488 28.93 -10.16 15.73
CA ASP A 488 28.74 -11.11 16.82
C ASP A 488 27.25 -11.47 16.91
N ARG A 489 26.96 -12.75 16.73
CA ARG A 489 25.62 -13.35 16.82
C ARG A 489 25.57 -14.49 17.83
N SER A 490 26.53 -14.52 18.76
CA SER A 490 26.64 -15.59 19.76
C SER A 490 25.49 -15.58 20.77
N ARG A 491 24.89 -14.41 21.03
CA ARG A 491 23.76 -14.26 21.95
C ARG A 491 22.44 -14.57 21.25
N LYS A 492 21.74 -15.60 21.73
CA LYS A 492 20.33 -15.85 21.35
C LYS A 492 19.43 -14.76 21.93
N ALA A 493 18.43 -14.37 21.16
CA ALA A 493 17.36 -13.49 21.64
C ALA A 493 16.43 -14.28 22.56
N VAL A 494 15.90 -13.57 23.55
CA VAL A 494 14.87 -14.05 24.46
C VAL A 494 13.56 -14.12 23.67
N PRO A 495 12.81 -15.24 23.69
CA PRO A 495 11.47 -15.29 23.13
C PRO A 495 10.58 -14.25 23.81
N VAL A 496 9.94 -13.39 23.03
CA VAL A 496 9.03 -12.34 23.51
C VAL A 496 7.65 -12.58 22.91
N PRO A 497 6.73 -13.24 23.64
CA PRO A 497 5.34 -13.34 23.23
C PRO A 497 4.69 -11.96 23.10
N ALA A 498 3.85 -11.79 22.09
CA ALA A 498 3.11 -10.57 21.84
C ALA A 498 1.71 -10.85 21.29
N VAL A 499 0.80 -9.93 21.55
CA VAL A 499 -0.56 -9.95 20.98
C VAL A 499 -0.84 -8.60 20.36
N VAL A 500 -1.36 -8.61 19.13
CA VAL A 500 -1.87 -7.40 18.50
C VAL A 500 -3.38 -7.48 18.42
N LEU A 501 -4.06 -6.53 19.07
CA LEU A 501 -5.49 -6.36 18.96
C LEU A 501 -5.79 -5.46 17.75
N VAL A 502 -6.42 -6.01 16.73
CA VAL A 502 -6.79 -5.31 15.49
C VAL A 502 -8.29 -5.47 15.28
N GLU A 503 -9.03 -4.37 15.23
CA GLU A 503 -10.45 -4.41 14.92
C GLU A 503 -10.65 -4.71 13.42
N ARG A 504 -11.39 -5.78 13.10
CA ARG A 504 -11.64 -6.22 11.70
C ARG A 504 -12.26 -5.13 10.83
N GLU A 505 -13.01 -4.21 11.43
CA GLU A 505 -13.67 -3.11 10.72
C GLU A 505 -12.82 -1.83 10.61
N ALA A 506 -11.55 -1.83 11.02
CA ALA A 506 -10.69 -0.67 10.84
C ALA A 506 -10.56 -0.28 9.36
N LEU A 507 -10.67 1.02 9.07
CA LEU A 507 -10.41 1.55 7.73
C LEU A 507 -8.91 1.62 7.45
N HIS A 508 -8.11 1.89 8.48
CA HIS A 508 -6.67 2.10 8.40
C HIS A 508 -5.95 1.28 9.46
N ASP A 509 -5.15 0.32 9.02
CA ASP A 509 -4.37 -0.55 9.89
C ASP A 509 -2.95 -0.78 9.32
N ARG A 510 -1.96 -0.75 10.22
CA ARG A 510 -0.53 -0.83 9.90
C ARG A 510 0.23 -1.77 10.83
N HIS A 511 -0.44 -2.70 11.51
CA HIS A 511 0.20 -3.55 12.50
C HIS A 511 1.41 -4.32 11.96
N GLU A 512 1.36 -4.83 10.73
CA GLU A 512 2.48 -5.57 10.14
C GLU A 512 3.76 -4.74 10.08
N ARG A 513 3.67 -3.47 9.65
CA ARG A 513 4.81 -2.56 9.58
C ARG A 513 5.39 -2.23 10.96
N ILE A 514 4.53 -2.16 11.98
CA ILE A 514 4.96 -1.93 13.37
C ILE A 514 5.70 -3.16 13.87
N LEU A 515 5.16 -4.36 13.62
CA LEU A 515 5.79 -5.62 14.00
C LEU A 515 7.15 -5.80 13.31
N GLU A 516 7.24 -5.47 12.01
CA GLU A 516 8.51 -5.44 11.28
C GLU A 516 9.54 -4.52 11.95
N THR A 517 9.09 -3.35 12.39
CA THR A 517 9.94 -2.41 13.12
C THR A 517 10.37 -2.98 14.47
N LEU A 518 9.45 -3.63 15.20
CA LEU A 518 9.72 -4.17 16.53
C LEU A 518 10.75 -5.29 16.54
N LEU A 519 10.82 -6.12 15.50
CA LEU A 519 11.85 -7.17 15.39
C LEU A 519 13.27 -6.63 15.38
N ASN A 520 13.44 -5.39 14.90
CA ASN A 520 14.74 -4.74 14.95
C ASN A 520 15.18 -4.55 16.39
N TRP A 521 14.27 -4.44 17.35
CA TRP A 521 14.61 -4.23 18.76
C TRP A 521 14.36 -5.46 19.63
N LEU A 522 13.49 -6.37 19.17
CA LEU A 522 13.10 -7.61 19.83
C LEU A 522 13.23 -8.77 18.83
N PRO A 523 14.45 -9.28 18.56
CA PRO A 523 14.65 -10.31 17.53
C PRO A 523 13.98 -11.65 17.85
N GLY A 524 13.60 -11.87 19.11
CA GLY A 524 12.83 -13.03 19.59
C GLY A 524 11.32 -12.80 19.66
N LEU A 525 10.78 -11.73 19.06
CA LEU A 525 9.35 -11.44 19.04
C LEU A 525 8.56 -12.56 18.35
N GLU A 526 7.52 -13.03 19.03
CA GLU A 526 6.54 -14.00 18.53
C GLU A 526 5.16 -13.43 18.79
N TRP A 527 4.33 -13.24 17.76
CA TRP A 527 3.04 -12.59 17.96
C TRP A 527 1.88 -13.35 17.32
N ARG A 528 0.69 -12.99 17.76
CA ARG A 528 -0.59 -13.36 17.17
C ARG A 528 -1.49 -12.13 17.08
N VAL A 529 -2.39 -12.16 16.11
CA VAL A 529 -3.36 -11.08 15.89
C VAL A 529 -4.72 -11.58 16.35
N LEU A 530 -5.40 -10.81 17.21
CA LEU A 530 -6.74 -11.11 17.71
C LEU A 530 -7.70 -9.95 17.42
N ASP A 531 -8.97 -10.27 17.25
CA ASP A 531 -10.04 -9.29 17.13
C ASP A 531 -10.53 -8.88 18.53
N PRO A 532 -10.52 -7.59 18.91
CA PRO A 532 -11.01 -7.13 20.20
C PRO A 532 -12.52 -7.32 20.42
N GLY A 533 -13.29 -7.67 19.39
CA GLY A 533 -14.73 -7.93 19.48
C GLY A 533 -15.09 -9.39 19.81
N GLU A 534 -14.15 -10.32 19.71
CA GLU A 534 -14.42 -11.77 19.72
C GLU A 534 -13.51 -12.54 20.68
N GLY A 535 -14.08 -13.56 21.35
CA GLY A 535 -13.34 -14.57 22.14
C GLY A 535 -12.27 -14.00 23.07
N GLU A 536 -11.05 -14.54 22.96
CA GLU A 536 -9.89 -14.15 23.76
C GLU A 536 -9.44 -12.69 23.53
N GLY A 537 -9.65 -12.16 22.33
CA GLY A 537 -9.29 -10.78 22.03
C GLY A 537 -10.14 -9.78 22.81
N LYS A 538 -11.42 -10.09 23.01
CA LYS A 538 -12.33 -9.30 23.84
C LYS A 538 -11.92 -9.29 25.31
N GLU A 539 -11.65 -10.46 25.89
CA GLU A 539 -11.19 -10.56 27.29
C GLU A 539 -9.89 -9.78 27.52
N LEU A 540 -8.97 -9.86 26.55
CA LEU A 540 -7.70 -9.14 26.62
C LEU A 540 -7.90 -7.62 26.49
N ALA A 541 -8.78 -7.18 25.60
CA ALA A 541 -9.14 -5.78 25.44
C ALA A 541 -9.76 -5.19 26.71
N GLU A 542 -10.67 -5.92 27.36
CA GLU A 542 -11.29 -5.53 28.63
C GLU A 542 -10.29 -5.45 29.79
N ARG A 543 -9.28 -6.33 29.79
CA ARG A 543 -8.22 -6.32 30.82
C ARG A 543 -7.20 -5.19 30.63
N VAL A 544 -6.83 -4.90 29.40
CA VAL A 544 -5.77 -3.93 29.07
C VAL A 544 -6.31 -2.51 28.90
N CYS A 545 -7.59 -2.37 28.54
CA CYS A 545 -8.27 -1.10 28.28
C CYS A 545 -7.45 -0.19 27.34
N PRO A 546 -7.16 -0.63 26.10
CA PRO A 546 -6.39 0.18 25.17
C PRO A 546 -7.13 1.46 24.79
N GLU A 547 -6.41 2.57 24.68
CA GLU A 547 -6.99 3.84 24.20
C GLU A 547 -7.37 3.78 22.73
N ARG A 548 -6.57 3.06 21.92
CA ARG A 548 -6.72 2.96 20.48
C ARG A 548 -6.32 1.61 19.90
N TYR A 549 -6.86 1.27 18.73
CA TYR A 549 -6.45 0.14 17.90
C TYR A 549 -5.69 0.59 16.63
N PRO A 550 -4.74 -0.23 16.12
CA PRO A 550 -4.27 -1.49 16.72
C PRO A 550 -3.50 -1.27 18.03
N ALA A 551 -3.72 -2.18 19.00
CA ALA A 551 -3.00 -2.18 20.27
C ALA A 551 -1.97 -3.32 20.28
N VAL A 552 -0.69 -2.99 20.47
CA VAL A 552 0.40 -3.97 20.51
C VAL A 552 0.79 -4.22 21.96
N LEU A 553 0.68 -5.47 22.37
CA LEU A 553 0.88 -5.94 23.74
C LEU A 553 2.09 -6.88 23.74
N LEU A 554 3.14 -6.51 24.47
CA LEU A 554 4.35 -7.31 24.62
C LEU A 554 4.38 -7.94 26.01
N ASP A 555 4.83 -9.18 26.09
CA ASP A 555 5.10 -9.82 27.37
C ASP A 555 6.19 -9.04 28.15
N PRO A 556 6.04 -8.85 29.48
CA PRO A 556 7.04 -8.17 30.31
C PRO A 556 8.48 -8.68 30.17
N VAL A 557 8.68 -9.93 29.74
CA VAL A 557 10.00 -10.50 29.43
C VAL A 557 10.78 -9.65 28.42
N ALA A 558 10.10 -8.88 27.56
CA ALA A 558 10.72 -7.95 26.62
C ALA A 558 11.71 -6.99 27.29
N LYS A 559 11.49 -6.61 28.56
CA LYS A 559 12.40 -5.72 29.30
C LYS A 559 13.80 -6.27 29.51
N THR A 560 13.95 -7.58 29.41
CA THR A 560 15.25 -8.25 29.56
C THR A 560 16.11 -8.15 28.30
N GLU A 561 15.52 -7.72 27.18
CA GLU A 561 16.26 -7.51 25.94
C GLU A 561 17.10 -6.24 25.95
N VAL A 562 18.27 -6.33 25.29
CA VAL A 562 19.29 -5.26 25.31
C VAL A 562 18.74 -3.96 24.75
N ASP A 563 17.99 -4.07 23.65
CA ASP A 563 17.50 -2.93 22.90
C ASP A 563 16.15 -2.41 23.41
N PHE A 564 15.51 -3.08 24.38
CA PHE A 564 14.21 -2.67 24.88
C PHE A 564 14.26 -1.29 25.56
N ARG A 565 15.16 -1.12 26.54
CA ARG A 565 15.21 0.13 27.33
C ARG A 565 15.47 1.35 26.47
N LYS A 566 16.33 1.22 25.46
CA LYS A 566 16.73 2.31 24.58
C LYS A 566 15.64 2.69 23.57
N ASN A 567 14.93 1.70 23.02
CA ASN A 567 14.04 1.93 21.87
C ASN A 567 12.55 1.87 22.22
N LEU A 568 12.18 1.12 23.28
CA LEU A 568 10.78 0.86 23.65
C LEU A 568 10.39 1.39 25.03
N GLY A 569 11.34 1.59 25.93
CA GLY A 569 11.07 1.98 27.33
C GLY A 569 10.11 3.17 27.47
N ASP A 570 10.37 4.26 26.74
CA ASP A 570 9.58 5.50 26.83
C ASP A 570 8.25 5.45 26.06
N VAL A 571 8.08 4.45 25.19
CA VAL A 571 6.90 4.28 24.32
C VAL A 571 6.01 3.12 24.73
N THR A 572 6.26 2.51 25.90
CA THR A 572 5.44 1.45 26.48
C THR A 572 4.90 1.82 27.86
N ASP A 573 3.66 1.46 28.13
CA ASP A 573 3.02 1.54 29.45
C ASP A 573 2.69 0.12 29.95
N GLU A 574 2.72 -0.11 31.26
CA GLU A 574 2.20 -1.35 31.84
C GLU A 574 0.68 -1.28 32.02
N ARG A 575 -0.05 -2.20 31.40
CA ARG A 575 -1.52 -2.29 31.50
C ARG A 575 -1.95 -3.74 31.51
N GLY A 576 -2.74 -4.15 32.50
CA GLY A 576 -3.31 -5.50 32.55
C GLY A 576 -2.28 -6.64 32.56
N GLY A 577 -1.07 -6.40 33.07
CA GLY A 577 0.05 -7.36 33.06
C GLY A 577 0.87 -7.41 31.75
N TRP A 578 0.56 -6.54 30.77
CA TRP A 578 1.25 -6.45 29.49
C TRP A 578 1.98 -5.12 29.35
N LEU A 579 3.03 -5.09 28.54
CA LEU A 579 3.65 -3.87 28.06
C LEU A 579 2.92 -3.41 26.79
N THR A 580 2.10 -2.39 26.94
CA THR A 580 1.27 -1.85 25.87
C THR A 580 2.00 -0.69 25.20
N LEU A 581 2.21 -0.76 23.89
CA LEU A 581 2.78 0.37 23.15
C LEU A 581 1.80 1.54 23.11
N LYS A 582 2.33 2.76 23.29
CA LYS A 582 1.55 3.99 23.21
C LYS A 582 0.98 4.18 21.79
N PRO A 583 -0.27 4.68 21.65
CA PRO A 583 -0.91 4.88 20.35
C PRO A 583 -0.10 5.68 19.33
N ALA A 584 0.70 6.65 19.79
CA ALA A 584 1.57 7.45 18.92
C ALA A 584 2.71 6.63 18.28
N ALA A 585 3.22 5.61 18.98
CA ALA A 585 4.27 4.73 18.48
C ALA A 585 3.74 3.67 17.50
N THR A 586 2.48 3.27 17.66
CA THR A 586 1.81 2.33 16.76
C THR A 586 1.10 3.04 15.59
N GLY A 587 0.91 4.36 15.68
CA GLY A 587 0.09 5.09 14.71
C GLY A 587 -1.36 4.61 14.69
N ALA A 588 -1.88 4.22 15.86
CA ALA A 588 -3.23 3.69 16.04
C ALA A 588 -4.31 4.75 15.76
N SER A 589 -5.20 4.42 14.82
CA SER A 589 -6.22 5.30 14.24
C SER A 589 -7.56 5.22 14.97
N ARG A 590 -7.96 4.03 15.41
CA ARG A 590 -9.28 3.75 15.99
C ARG A 590 -9.33 4.08 17.48
N ILE A 591 -10.22 4.98 17.89
CA ILE A 591 -10.39 5.50 19.26
C ILE A 591 -11.46 4.73 20.03
N VAL A 592 -11.05 3.87 20.97
CA VAL A 592 -11.96 2.93 21.66
C VAL A 592 -13.11 3.63 22.38
N ALA A 593 -12.83 4.76 23.04
CA ALA A 593 -13.82 5.51 23.81
C ALA A 593 -14.94 6.15 22.98
N ARG A 594 -14.82 6.19 21.64
CA ARG A 594 -15.81 6.79 20.76
C ARG A 594 -16.69 5.73 20.12
N THR A 595 -18.00 5.92 20.23
CA THR A 595 -19.02 5.10 19.58
C THR A 595 -18.92 5.25 18.06
N ARG A 596 -18.93 4.12 17.36
CA ARG A 596 -18.98 4.08 15.90
C ARG A 596 -20.33 4.62 15.42
N MET A 597 -20.31 5.54 14.46
CA MET A 597 -21.49 6.05 13.76
C MET A 597 -21.40 5.62 12.29
N PRO A 598 -21.97 4.45 11.94
CA PRO A 598 -21.81 3.88 10.60
C PRO A 598 -22.23 4.88 9.50
N GLY A 599 -21.39 5.03 8.48
CA GLY A 599 -21.70 5.93 7.37
C GLY A 599 -21.36 7.40 7.56
N ARG A 600 -20.94 7.84 8.75
CA ARG A 600 -20.55 9.25 8.98
C ARG A 600 -19.09 9.49 8.58
N ALA A 601 -18.82 10.61 7.90
CA ALA A 601 -17.47 11.05 7.54
C ALA A 601 -17.28 12.54 7.86
N ASP A 602 -16.44 12.86 8.84
CA ASP A 602 -16.06 14.24 9.15
C ASP A 602 -14.67 14.53 8.55
N LEU A 603 -14.61 15.43 7.57
CA LEU A 603 -13.42 15.75 6.79
C LEU A 603 -12.93 17.16 7.14
N PHE A 604 -11.78 17.26 7.81
CA PHE A 604 -11.13 18.52 8.19
C PHE A 604 -10.05 18.88 7.17
N LEU A 605 -10.07 20.13 6.70
CA LEU A 605 -9.28 20.57 5.56
C LEU A 605 -8.54 21.88 5.84
N SER A 606 -7.30 21.97 5.38
CA SER A 606 -6.64 23.24 5.12
C SER A 606 -6.97 23.70 3.70
N ARG A 607 -7.90 24.63 3.55
CA ARG A 607 -8.45 25.08 2.25
C ARG A 607 -7.43 25.74 1.34
N PHE A 608 -6.37 26.31 1.91
CA PHE A 608 -5.35 27.03 1.15
C PHE A 608 -4.19 26.10 0.75
N SER A 609 -4.12 24.92 1.34
CA SER A 609 -3.19 23.88 0.90
C SER A 609 -3.65 23.22 -0.41
N ARG A 610 -2.68 22.80 -1.23
CA ARG A 610 -2.95 22.02 -2.44
C ARG A 610 -3.70 20.72 -2.10
N MET A 611 -3.24 20.01 -1.06
CA MET A 611 -3.85 18.73 -0.65
C MET A 611 -5.29 18.91 -0.16
N GLY A 612 -5.57 19.94 0.64
CA GLY A 612 -6.92 20.24 1.11
C GLY A 612 -7.88 20.60 -0.04
N GLN A 613 -7.41 21.31 -1.07
CA GLN A 613 -8.21 21.57 -2.27
C GLN A 613 -8.50 20.30 -3.08
N GLU A 614 -7.48 19.48 -3.32
CA GLU A 614 -7.65 18.20 -4.01
C GLU A 614 -8.59 17.27 -3.24
N ALA A 615 -8.50 17.24 -1.91
CA ALA A 615 -9.39 16.50 -1.02
C ALA A 615 -10.83 17.03 -1.10
N LEU A 616 -11.02 18.35 -1.10
CA LEU A 616 -12.34 18.97 -1.24
C LEU A 616 -13.00 18.61 -2.58
N GLU A 617 -12.24 18.65 -3.68
CA GLU A 617 -12.73 18.23 -5.00
C GLU A 617 -13.20 16.77 -5.00
N VAL A 618 -12.42 15.86 -4.40
CA VAL A 618 -12.78 14.44 -4.27
C VAL A 618 -14.00 14.24 -3.38
N ALA A 619 -14.10 15.01 -2.29
CA ALA A 619 -15.20 14.93 -1.35
C ALA A 619 -16.53 15.37 -1.98
N LEU A 620 -16.50 16.42 -2.82
CA LEU A 620 -17.66 17.05 -3.46
C LEU A 620 -17.98 16.52 -4.87
N ALA A 621 -17.13 15.68 -5.44
CA ALA A 621 -17.35 15.05 -6.73
C ALA A 621 -18.64 14.20 -6.70
N PRO A 622 -19.47 14.25 -7.76
CA PRO A 622 -20.64 13.39 -7.86
C PRO A 622 -20.19 11.93 -7.81
N ARG A 623 -20.77 11.15 -6.89
CA ARG A 623 -20.54 9.70 -6.84
C ARG A 623 -21.64 9.00 -7.65
N GLY A 624 -21.31 7.81 -8.16
CA GLY A 624 -22.26 6.98 -8.90
C GLY A 624 -23.39 6.44 -8.01
N PRO A 625 -24.10 5.38 -8.41
CA PRO A 625 -25.26 4.85 -7.68
C PRO A 625 -24.94 4.15 -6.34
N GLN A 626 -23.76 4.39 -5.76
CA GLN A 626 -23.33 3.78 -4.52
C GLN A 626 -23.88 4.56 -3.31
N PRO A 627 -24.10 3.90 -2.15
CA PRO A 627 -24.53 4.58 -0.94
C PRO A 627 -23.48 5.61 -0.51
N GLU A 628 -23.88 6.88 -0.38
CA GLU A 628 -22.95 7.95 0.01
C GLU A 628 -22.81 8.06 1.53
N PRO A 629 -21.60 8.37 2.04
CA PRO A 629 -21.43 8.69 3.44
C PRO A 629 -22.18 10.00 3.78
N GLU A 630 -22.60 10.12 5.04
CA GLU A 630 -22.98 11.41 5.60
C GLU A 630 -21.70 12.25 5.78
N LEU A 631 -21.35 13.00 4.72
CA LEU A 631 -20.15 13.82 4.68
C LEU A 631 -20.36 15.17 5.37
N ARG A 632 -19.47 15.50 6.30
CA ARG A 632 -19.38 16.79 6.98
C ARG A 632 -18.01 17.39 6.70
N ILE A 633 -17.99 18.62 6.19
CA ILE A 633 -16.75 19.33 5.83
C ILE A 633 -16.45 20.36 6.92
N HIS A 634 -15.24 20.28 7.47
CA HIS A 634 -14.72 21.10 8.56
C HIS A 634 -13.41 21.78 8.15
N ASP A 635 -12.98 22.73 8.97
CA ASP A 635 -11.71 23.43 8.80
C ASP A 635 -10.64 22.90 9.76
N ALA A 636 -9.42 22.71 9.23
CA ALA A 636 -8.28 22.25 10.01
C ALA A 636 -7.68 23.41 10.82
N LEU A 637 -8.30 23.70 11.98
CA LEU A 637 -7.93 24.78 12.88
C LEU A 637 -7.25 24.27 14.16
N TYR A 638 -6.49 25.13 14.83
CA TYR A 638 -5.84 24.82 16.09
C TYR A 638 -5.76 26.03 17.02
N TRP A 639 -5.48 25.78 18.28
CA TRP A 639 -5.25 26.83 19.27
C TRP A 639 -3.76 27.20 19.31
N GLN A 640 -3.47 28.48 19.13
CA GLN A 640 -2.13 29.05 19.28
C GLN A 640 -2.03 29.76 20.62
N GLU A 641 -1.05 29.36 21.43
CA GLU A 641 -0.74 30.02 22.69
C GLU A 641 0.38 31.04 22.48
N SER A 642 0.18 32.25 22.98
CA SER A 642 1.16 33.34 22.93
C SER A 642 1.35 33.92 24.33
N LEU A 643 2.61 33.98 24.79
CA LEU A 643 2.97 34.63 26.05
C LEU A 643 2.90 36.14 25.86
N GLN A 644 2.06 36.78 26.65
CA GLN A 644 1.87 38.22 26.64
C GLN A 644 2.93 38.93 27.49
N PRO A 645 3.18 40.23 27.24
CA PRO A 645 4.17 41.01 28.00
C PRO A 645 3.93 41.06 29.51
N ASP A 646 2.69 40.84 29.95
CA ASP A 646 2.28 40.79 31.36
C ASP A 646 2.46 39.40 32.01
N GLY A 647 2.99 38.43 31.27
CA GLY A 647 3.20 37.05 31.71
C GLY A 647 1.98 36.15 31.57
N THR A 648 0.84 36.65 31.06
CA THR A 648 -0.34 35.82 30.79
C THR A 648 -0.20 35.05 29.48
N VAL A 649 -0.86 33.89 29.36
CA VAL A 649 -0.92 33.12 28.11
C VAL A 649 -2.25 33.41 27.42
N ARG A 650 -2.19 34.01 26.24
CA ARG A 650 -3.35 34.22 25.37
C ARG A 650 -3.50 33.04 24.42
N ARG A 651 -4.70 32.47 24.32
CA ARG A 651 -5.02 31.33 23.45
C ARG A 651 -5.93 31.81 22.33
N ASP A 652 -5.37 31.92 21.13
CA ASP A 652 -6.07 32.40 19.94
C ASP A 652 -6.33 31.25 18.96
N LEU A 653 -7.42 31.37 18.19
CA LEU A 653 -7.72 30.44 17.13
C LEU A 653 -6.81 30.74 15.92
N ALA A 654 -6.19 29.71 15.36
CA ALA A 654 -5.25 29.84 14.27
C ALA A 654 -5.51 28.78 13.19
N SER A 655 -4.98 29.06 11.99
CA SER A 655 -4.95 28.14 10.86
C SER A 655 -3.53 28.09 10.30
N ARG A 656 -3.23 27.03 9.53
CA ARG A 656 -1.88 26.80 9.00
C ARG A 656 -1.45 27.86 7.99
N ASN A 657 -2.39 28.40 7.21
CA ASN A 657 -2.11 29.43 6.20
C ASN A 657 -2.49 30.85 6.67
N GLY A 658 -2.61 31.04 8.00
CA GLY A 658 -2.78 32.35 8.62
C GLY A 658 -4.21 32.90 8.57
N LEU A 659 -4.33 34.22 8.72
CA LEU A 659 -5.63 34.87 8.94
C LEU A 659 -6.60 34.73 7.76
N ALA A 660 -6.11 34.68 6.52
CA ALA A 660 -6.96 34.55 5.35
C ALA A 660 -7.70 33.21 5.30
N GLU A 661 -7.03 32.11 5.69
CA GLU A 661 -7.67 30.79 5.79
C GLU A 661 -8.61 30.72 7.00
N LEU A 662 -8.31 31.42 8.10
CA LEU A 662 -9.21 31.54 9.24
C LEU A 662 -10.50 32.31 8.89
N GLN A 663 -10.38 33.41 8.12
CA GLN A 663 -11.54 34.14 7.60
C GLN A 663 -12.39 33.27 6.67
N GLU A 664 -11.76 32.48 5.80
CA GLU A 664 -12.45 31.55 4.92
C GLU A 664 -13.21 30.45 5.70
N ALA A 665 -12.62 29.96 6.80
CA ALA A 665 -13.29 29.04 7.71
C ALA A 665 -14.53 29.69 8.35
N ALA A 666 -14.41 30.96 8.81
CA ALA A 666 -15.53 31.71 9.36
C ALA A 666 -16.68 31.91 8.36
N ILE A 667 -16.36 32.22 7.09
CA ILE A 667 -17.37 32.37 6.03
C ILE A 667 -18.14 31.08 5.82
N ALA A 668 -17.46 29.94 5.74
CA ALA A 668 -18.15 28.67 5.58
C ALA A 668 -18.91 28.21 6.83
N ALA A 669 -18.42 28.53 8.03
CA ALA A 669 -19.18 28.31 9.25
C ALA A 669 -20.49 29.13 9.23
N ALA A 670 -20.44 30.38 8.78
CA ALA A 670 -21.62 31.23 8.59
C ALA A 670 -22.57 30.66 7.51
N VAL A 671 -22.05 30.18 6.37
CA VAL A 671 -22.85 29.49 5.35
C VAL A 671 -23.49 28.23 5.91
N ARG A 672 -22.75 27.43 6.70
CA ARG A 672 -23.28 26.21 7.34
C ARG A 672 -24.41 26.52 8.32
N GLN A 673 -24.34 27.66 9.00
CA GLN A 673 -25.38 28.11 9.94
C GLN A 673 -26.61 28.69 9.22
N LEU A 674 -26.43 29.45 8.14
CA LEU A 674 -27.51 30.15 7.44
C LEU A 674 -28.17 29.32 6.34
N ALA A 675 -27.40 28.49 5.63
CA ALA A 675 -27.82 27.71 4.46
C ALA A 675 -27.01 26.41 4.33
N PRO A 676 -27.14 25.46 5.28
CA PRO A 676 -26.37 24.21 5.29
C PRO A 676 -26.51 23.40 3.99
N GLU A 677 -27.68 23.41 3.37
CA GLU A 677 -27.97 22.73 2.11
C GLU A 677 -27.20 23.33 0.91
N LYS A 678 -26.78 24.59 1.01
CA LYS A 678 -26.00 25.30 -0.02
C LYS A 678 -24.50 25.29 0.24
N LEU A 679 -24.04 24.74 1.36
CA LEU A 679 -22.60 24.71 1.70
C LEU A 679 -21.77 24.03 0.62
N ALA A 680 -22.22 22.88 0.11
CA ALA A 680 -21.51 22.17 -0.96
C ALA A 680 -21.42 23.01 -2.25
N SER A 681 -22.51 23.70 -2.63
CA SER A 681 -22.53 24.59 -3.79
C SER A 681 -21.57 25.77 -3.61
N TYR A 682 -21.60 26.41 -2.44
CA TYR A 682 -20.65 27.47 -2.10
C TYR A 682 -19.20 26.99 -2.21
N LEU A 683 -18.86 25.85 -1.60
CA LEU A 683 -17.51 25.31 -1.63
C LEU A 683 -17.04 24.95 -3.05
N ARG A 684 -17.94 24.46 -3.92
CA ARG A 684 -17.62 24.22 -5.35
C ARG A 684 -17.32 25.52 -6.10
N GLU A 685 -18.18 26.53 -5.98
CA GLU A 685 -17.96 27.84 -6.63
C GLU A 685 -16.69 28.51 -6.11
N ARG A 686 -16.48 28.44 -4.80
CA ARG A 686 -15.27 28.96 -4.14
C ARG A 686 -14.00 28.29 -4.67
N GLY A 687 -14.04 26.97 -4.89
CA GLY A 687 -12.94 26.18 -5.45
C GLY A 687 -12.56 26.54 -6.90
N LYS A 688 -13.49 27.09 -7.70
CA LYS A 688 -13.20 27.54 -9.08
C LYS A 688 -12.30 28.78 -9.11
N ARG A 689 -12.32 29.60 -8.05
CA ARG A 689 -11.63 30.91 -7.97
C ARG A 689 -10.62 30.92 -6.83
N ARG A 690 -9.65 30.02 -6.91
CA ARG A 690 -8.61 29.80 -5.90
C ARG A 690 -7.84 31.08 -5.58
N GLY A 691 -7.63 31.36 -4.30
CA GLY A 691 -6.89 32.55 -3.83
C GLY A 691 -7.58 33.89 -4.04
N SER A 692 -8.82 33.91 -4.58
CA SER A 692 -9.59 35.15 -4.71
C SER A 692 -10.03 35.68 -3.34
N LEU A 693 -9.93 36.99 -3.15
CA LEU A 693 -10.48 37.72 -1.99
C LEU A 693 -12.00 37.98 -2.12
N PHE A 694 -12.60 37.72 -3.29
CA PHE A 694 -14.00 38.00 -3.60
C PHE A 694 -14.90 36.78 -3.30
N TRP A 695 -15.04 36.47 -2.02
CA TRP A 695 -15.90 35.38 -1.54
C TRP A 695 -17.39 35.65 -1.73
N ASP A 696 -17.79 36.93 -1.82
CA ASP A 696 -19.14 37.40 -2.10
C ASP A 696 -19.68 36.89 -3.45
N ARG A 697 -18.84 36.82 -4.48
CA ARG A 697 -19.23 36.28 -5.79
C ARG A 697 -19.60 34.80 -5.72
N ALA A 698 -18.85 34.00 -4.95
CA ALA A 698 -19.16 32.58 -4.78
C ALA A 698 -20.48 32.38 -4.01
N LEU A 699 -20.78 33.24 -3.04
CA LEU A 699 -22.07 33.25 -2.36
C LEU A 699 -23.22 33.62 -3.31
N GLN A 700 -23.03 34.65 -4.15
CA GLN A 700 -24.02 35.04 -5.17
C GLN A 700 -24.29 33.91 -6.17
N GLU A 701 -23.24 33.27 -6.68
CA GLU A 701 -23.35 32.13 -7.60
C GLU A 701 -24.03 30.92 -6.95
N ALA A 702 -23.83 30.72 -5.64
CA ALA A 702 -24.53 29.70 -4.86
C ALA A 702 -25.94 30.12 -4.40
N GLY A 703 -26.39 31.34 -4.70
CA GLY A 703 -27.68 31.88 -4.31
C GLY A 703 -27.83 32.08 -2.79
N ILE A 704 -26.76 32.50 -2.11
CA ILE A 704 -26.71 32.77 -0.66
C ILE A 704 -26.68 34.29 -0.44
N ASP A 705 -27.38 34.77 0.58
CA ASP A 705 -27.39 36.19 0.96
C ASP A 705 -26.03 36.63 1.52
N VAL A 706 -25.32 37.44 0.75
CA VAL A 706 -24.01 38.00 1.11
C VAL A 706 -24.08 38.87 2.36
N SER A 707 -25.15 39.64 2.53
CA SER A 707 -25.29 40.58 3.65
C SER A 707 -25.46 39.83 4.97
N ALA A 708 -26.26 38.77 4.96
CA ALA A 708 -26.45 37.90 6.13
C ALA A 708 -25.14 37.23 6.56
N VAL A 709 -24.34 36.76 5.60
CA VAL A 709 -23.02 36.17 5.88
C VAL A 709 -22.04 37.22 6.41
N ARG A 710 -21.98 38.43 5.82
CA ARG A 710 -21.13 39.53 6.30
C ARG A 710 -21.42 39.88 7.76
N LEU A 711 -22.69 39.95 8.17
CA LEU A 711 -23.05 40.26 9.55
C LEU A 711 -22.47 39.27 10.57
N LEU A 712 -22.33 37.99 10.21
CA LEU A 712 -21.74 36.97 11.08
C LEU A 712 -20.20 36.96 11.03
N VAL A 713 -19.60 37.38 9.91
CA VAL A 713 -18.16 37.30 9.68
C VAL A 713 -17.43 38.62 9.99
N GLU A 714 -18.13 39.75 10.09
CA GLU A 714 -17.55 41.09 10.34
C GLU A 714 -17.95 41.66 11.73
N GLY A 715 -18.23 40.80 12.72
CA GLY A 715 -18.74 41.17 14.05
C GLY A 715 -17.79 42.04 14.91
N PRO A 716 -18.30 42.70 15.98
CA PRO A 716 -17.62 43.82 16.66
C PRO A 716 -16.45 43.45 17.62
N GLY A 717 -15.80 42.30 17.47
CA GLY A 717 -14.74 41.83 18.38
C GLY A 717 -13.31 42.00 17.84
N GLU A 718 -12.29 41.95 18.72
CA GLU A 718 -10.86 42.07 18.35
C GLU A 718 -10.36 40.99 17.38
N THR A 719 -11.02 39.83 17.29
CA THR A 719 -10.73 38.77 16.30
C THR A 719 -11.54 38.90 15.01
N GLY A 720 -12.51 39.82 14.96
CA GLY A 720 -13.30 40.15 13.78
C GLY A 720 -14.47 39.24 13.43
N PHE A 721 -14.92 38.28 14.27
CA PHE A 721 -16.05 37.38 13.99
C PHE A 721 -17.18 37.49 15.02
N ASP A 722 -18.41 37.10 14.66
CA ASP A 722 -19.51 36.89 15.62
C ASP A 722 -19.19 35.76 16.61
N GLU A 723 -19.69 35.88 17.85
CA GLU A 723 -19.40 34.93 18.94
C GLU A 723 -19.90 33.51 18.63
N THR A 724 -21.00 33.36 17.88
CA THR A 724 -21.52 32.04 17.48
C THR A 724 -20.60 31.34 16.49
N ILE A 725 -19.99 32.09 15.57
CA ILE A 725 -18.99 31.59 14.63
C ILE A 725 -17.70 31.23 15.37
N ARG A 726 -17.22 32.10 16.25
CA ARG A 726 -16.03 31.85 17.08
C ARG A 726 -16.19 30.56 17.88
N LYS A 727 -17.34 30.35 18.53
CA LYS A 727 -17.64 29.12 19.28
C LYS A 727 -17.66 27.87 18.39
N THR A 728 -18.22 27.99 17.18
CA THR A 728 -18.26 26.89 16.20
C THR A 728 -16.86 26.47 15.77
N LEU A 729 -16.02 27.43 15.38
CA LEU A 729 -14.64 27.16 14.96
C LEU A 729 -13.77 26.67 16.14
N GLY A 730 -13.98 27.22 17.34
CA GLY A 730 -13.33 26.74 18.55
C GLY A 730 -13.65 25.28 18.86
N ALA A 731 -14.90 24.85 18.66
CA ALA A 731 -15.30 23.45 18.83
C ALA A 731 -14.63 22.51 17.80
N GLU A 732 -14.39 22.97 16.56
CA GLU A 732 -13.62 22.21 15.58
C GLU A 732 -12.15 22.05 16.01
N ALA A 733 -11.52 23.12 16.50
CA ALA A 733 -10.16 23.07 17.05
C ALA A 733 -10.04 22.19 18.30
N ASP A 734 -11.03 22.25 19.20
CA ASP A 734 -11.10 21.39 20.39
C ASP A 734 -11.26 19.91 20.02
N LEU A 735 -12.10 19.61 19.02
CA LEU A 735 -12.25 18.25 18.52
C LEU A 735 -10.95 17.72 17.91
N LEU A 736 -10.24 18.50 17.09
CA LEU A 736 -8.95 18.10 16.54
C LEU A 736 -7.89 17.87 17.63
N ALA A 737 -7.89 18.70 18.68
CA ALA A 737 -7.04 18.52 19.85
C ALA A 737 -7.37 17.24 20.63
N GLU A 738 -8.66 16.95 20.86
CA GLU A 738 -9.14 15.70 21.49
C GLU A 738 -8.70 14.47 20.68
N LEU A 739 -8.85 14.54 19.36
CA LEU A 739 -8.45 13.49 18.42
C LEU A 739 -6.93 13.35 18.32
N LYS A 740 -6.14 14.25 18.91
CA LYS A 740 -4.68 14.34 18.74
C LYS A 740 -4.28 14.29 17.26
N ALA A 741 -5.07 14.95 16.42
CA ALA A 741 -4.92 14.93 14.97
C ALA A 741 -4.41 16.28 14.47
N ALA A 742 -3.40 16.24 13.59
CA ALA A 742 -2.85 17.43 12.94
C ALA A 742 -2.46 17.09 11.50
N GLY A 743 -2.67 18.02 10.58
CA GLY A 743 -2.42 17.80 9.15
C GLY A 743 -3.22 18.74 8.27
N GLU A 744 -3.00 18.66 6.95
CA GLU A 744 -3.75 19.44 5.96
C GLU A 744 -5.09 18.81 5.61
N VAL A 745 -5.19 17.49 5.74
CA VAL A 745 -6.39 16.70 5.46
C VAL A 745 -6.50 15.62 6.54
N ILE A 746 -7.57 15.66 7.31
CA ILE A 746 -7.84 14.70 8.37
C ILE A 746 -9.26 14.16 8.17
N LEU A 747 -9.39 12.84 8.06
CA LEU A 747 -10.70 12.20 8.00
C LEU A 747 -10.97 11.51 9.34
N LEU A 748 -12.00 11.95 10.05
CA LEU A 748 -12.59 11.21 11.15
C LEU A 748 -13.72 10.34 10.58
N ALA A 749 -13.43 9.06 10.40
CA ALA A 749 -14.36 8.07 9.92
C ALA A 749 -15.24 7.52 11.05
N GLU A 750 -16.54 7.48 10.78
CA GLU A 750 -17.57 6.88 11.63
C GLU A 750 -17.47 7.33 13.09
N ASN A 751 -17.11 8.60 13.30
CA ASN A 751 -16.91 9.24 14.60
C ASN A 751 -15.82 8.60 15.49
N CYS A 752 -15.08 7.60 15.03
CA CYS A 752 -14.26 6.80 15.92
C CYS A 752 -12.89 6.41 15.38
N GLU A 753 -12.57 6.72 14.12
CA GLU A 753 -11.28 6.38 13.52
C GLU A 753 -10.66 7.56 12.77
N VAL A 754 -9.44 7.93 13.14
CA VAL A 754 -8.70 9.04 12.52
C VAL A 754 -7.82 8.48 11.40
N VAL A 755 -8.19 8.76 10.15
CA VAL A 755 -7.50 8.29 8.95
C VAL A 755 -6.62 9.40 8.38
N PRO A 756 -5.29 9.19 8.29
CA PRO A 756 -4.40 10.14 7.64
C PRO A 756 -4.49 10.01 6.12
N VAL A 757 -5.11 10.99 5.45
CA VAL A 757 -5.31 10.98 4.00
C VAL A 757 -4.09 11.54 3.27
N ARG A 758 -3.50 10.77 2.35
CA ARG A 758 -2.26 11.12 1.65
C ARG A 758 -2.44 11.32 0.14
N SER A 759 -3.58 10.90 -0.41
CA SER A 759 -3.86 10.97 -1.84
C SER A 759 -5.36 11.11 -2.12
N ARG A 760 -5.69 11.50 -3.36
CA ARG A 760 -7.07 11.61 -3.84
C ARG A 760 -7.75 10.25 -3.82
N GLU A 761 -7.01 9.22 -4.20
CA GLU A 761 -7.47 7.84 -4.30
C GLU A 761 -7.78 7.26 -2.92
N GLU A 762 -6.90 7.48 -1.94
CA GLU A 762 -7.12 7.05 -0.55
C GLU A 762 -8.35 7.72 0.08
N LEU A 763 -8.57 9.01 -0.18
CA LEU A 763 -9.77 9.70 0.29
C LEU A 763 -11.03 9.12 -0.35
N ALA A 764 -11.03 8.97 -1.68
CA ALA A 764 -12.17 8.45 -2.42
C ALA A 764 -12.55 7.05 -1.91
N GLU A 765 -11.55 6.20 -1.69
CA GLU A 765 -11.72 4.86 -1.16
C GLU A 765 -12.31 4.86 0.26
N CYS A 766 -11.78 5.71 1.16
CA CYS A 766 -12.30 5.79 2.51
C CYS A 766 -13.77 6.23 2.51
N LEU A 767 -14.13 7.21 1.68
CA LEU A 767 -15.51 7.69 1.55
C LEU A 767 -16.43 6.62 0.95
N GLU A 768 -15.96 5.83 -0.02
CA GLU A 768 -16.70 4.69 -0.60
C GLU A 768 -16.97 3.61 0.48
N ARG A 769 -15.96 3.26 1.30
CA ARG A 769 -16.09 2.26 2.38
C ARG A 769 -17.07 2.71 3.47
N ILE A 770 -16.96 3.97 3.90
CA ILE A 770 -17.88 4.55 4.89
C ILE A 770 -19.30 4.55 4.32
N GLY A 771 -19.48 4.99 3.07
CA GLY A 771 -20.76 4.95 2.38
C GLY A 771 -21.38 3.56 2.31
N GLY A 772 -20.61 2.55 1.90
CA GLY A 772 -21.09 1.16 1.84
C GLY A 772 -21.62 0.61 3.17
N ARG A 773 -21.01 0.99 4.30
CA ARG A 773 -21.49 0.60 5.65
C ARG A 773 -22.82 1.25 6.02
N ARG A 774 -23.08 2.47 5.54
CA ARG A 774 -24.37 3.14 5.68
C ARG A 774 -25.48 2.34 5.01
N GLY A 775 -25.22 1.84 3.80
CA GLY A 775 -26.16 0.99 3.05
C GLY A 775 -26.50 -0.29 3.82
N ALA A 776 -25.48 -0.99 4.34
CA ALA A 776 -25.68 -2.22 5.11
C ALA A 776 -26.42 -1.99 6.44
N SER A 777 -26.18 -0.87 7.12
CA SER A 777 -26.89 -0.50 8.36
C SER A 777 -28.36 -0.15 8.09
N ALA A 778 -28.64 0.57 6.99
CA ALA A 778 -30.00 0.87 6.57
C ALA A 778 -30.79 -0.39 6.18
N ALA A 779 -30.14 -1.36 5.54
CA ALA A 779 -30.73 -2.65 5.17
C ALA A 779 -30.99 -3.58 6.39
N THR A 780 -30.28 -3.40 7.50
CA THR A 780 -30.41 -4.24 8.72
C THR A 780 -31.34 -3.65 9.78
N GLY A 781 -31.94 -2.47 9.55
CA GLY A 781 -32.94 -1.86 10.43
C GLY A 781 -32.40 -1.26 11.74
N ASN A 782 -31.08 -1.21 11.94
CA ASN A 782 -30.43 -0.68 13.14
C ASN A 782 -30.08 0.82 13.02
N ALA A 783 -31.02 1.65 12.54
CA ALA A 783 -30.82 3.09 12.54
C ALA A 783 -30.94 3.65 13.98
N PRO A 784 -29.99 4.46 14.47
CA PRO A 784 -30.14 5.14 15.76
C PRO A 784 -31.28 6.17 15.71
N PRO A 785 -31.97 6.44 16.83
CA PRO A 785 -33.14 7.31 16.84
C PRO A 785 -32.76 8.76 16.51
N ASP A 786 -33.48 9.30 15.53
CA ASP A 786 -33.38 10.68 15.06
C ASP A 786 -33.80 11.66 16.16
N ARG A 787 -32.84 12.44 16.68
CA ARG A 787 -33.06 13.49 17.68
C ARG A 787 -33.43 14.84 17.05
N THR A 788 -34.25 14.84 16.00
CA THR A 788 -34.81 16.07 15.42
C THR A 788 -36.34 16.11 15.51
N LYS A 789 -36.89 15.89 16.71
CA LYS A 789 -38.28 16.28 17.06
C LYS A 789 -38.47 16.31 18.57
N ALA A 790 -38.11 17.43 19.19
CA ALA A 790 -38.59 17.80 20.51
C ALA A 790 -39.23 19.20 20.41
N THR A 791 -40.49 19.22 20.00
CA THR A 791 -41.37 20.39 20.15
C THR A 791 -41.72 20.58 21.61
N GLY A 792 -41.62 21.82 22.08
CA GLY A 792 -41.71 22.20 23.48
C GLY A 792 -43.04 21.93 24.16
N GLY A 793 -42.94 21.69 25.47
CA GLY A 793 -44.01 21.81 26.46
C GLY A 793 -43.42 22.38 27.76
N PRO A 794 -44.15 23.23 28.51
CA PRO A 794 -43.57 24.08 29.55
C PRO A 794 -43.27 23.30 30.83
N VAL A 795 -42.12 23.62 31.43
CA VAL A 795 -41.69 23.16 32.76
C VAL A 795 -42.46 23.95 33.84
N PRO A 796 -43.14 23.30 34.79
CA PRO A 796 -43.66 24.00 35.96
C PRO A 796 -42.54 24.23 36.97
N SER A 797 -42.46 25.46 37.45
CA SER A 797 -41.61 25.91 38.55
C SER A 797 -41.85 25.08 39.81
N ARG A 798 -40.78 24.71 40.51
CA ARG A 798 -40.82 24.49 41.96
C ARG A 798 -39.49 24.86 42.61
N SER A 799 -39.67 25.66 43.64
CA SER A 799 -38.75 26.28 44.57
C SER A 799 -37.83 25.34 45.32
N SER A 800 -36.66 25.86 45.70
CA SER A 800 -35.76 25.43 46.77
C SER A 800 -36.50 25.19 48.12
N PRO A 801 -35.88 24.58 49.15
CA PRO A 801 -34.49 24.76 49.61
C PRO A 801 -33.49 23.75 49.05
#